data_AF-A0A5N6TIF8-F1
#
_entry.id   AF-A0A5N6TIF8-F1
#
_cell.length_a   1.000
_cell.length_b   1.000
_cell.length_c   1.000
_cell.angle_alpha   90.00
_cell.angle_beta   90.00
_cell.angle_gamma   90.00
#
_symmetry.space_group_name_H-M   'P 1'
#
loop_
_entity.id
_entity.type
_entity.pdbx_description
1 polymer ?
#
loop_
_entity_poly.entity_id
_entity_poly.type
_entity_poly.pdbx_seq_one_letter_code
_entity_poly.pdbx_strand_id
1 'polypeptide(L)'
;MDAFEYNANPGRVLFGSGTIQKLPDEIARLNLNAPLVLSTPRQVGQAERVKSVLSGQVAGIFSGAAMHTPAHITEKALEYAKAQNADLVVSIGGGSTVGLGKAISIRTGLPHICIPTTYAGSEMTPILGETADGLKKTRSDPKILPGTVIYDADLTMTLPPAMSATSGINAIAHAVEALYARNTNPVINLMALEGTRALASALPEIIENPSSQSARSLALYGAWLCGTCLGSVGMSIHHKLCHTLGGSFNLPHAETHTAVLPHAISYNAPKVPEAMKKLAEVLPESNGDAIHGLNVLLSKLRVKLGLQEFGMKEEDIDRAADIAVSNPYWNPREIERTPIRELIRRAAPVLSTPDDRILEATEPVVSQDTTRASDEELSITYDIDRTLKEIRDARYKRIALQFPDDMLPDAPRVFQLLSRGLATPNTTNNGTPPAQNEEAASRAPESLEKSVSQLSVSDTTEWSPKLYILADTSYGTCCVDEVAAEHVDADVVVHYGRSCLSPTSRLPVIYVFTHKALPIDPVLRAFKETYPDPTTKVIIAADVTYTDHISTIHSRLMQDGYTNLYATDLLHDPSSVIPNRTVPDSVRENPDSLSEWQLFHISDPPTALLMTLASRVSAIHIYPTDDLSSGNIKPLPASTAKALGRRYAILTSLSTVPIFGILVNTLSVKNYMHIVEHVKRKIAEADKKSYLFVVGKLNAAKVANFSEIGGWVVIGCWESSLVDSKDFWKPVITPFELELTLQGDSERVWTGAWQSDFQSVLDKPQENKDDDNTTGATAEGEDDMSEPESAPPEFDLRTGRYVSHSRPMRNPAPRVSAQGEDATSAASGPSAARALARRAKGDLAMVGGTFSPGAEFLRSQRTWTGLGSDFDIQYEEDAPDSTLVVEGRKGIARGYTVGESIDRH
;
A
#
# COMPACT_ATOMS: atom_id res chain seq x y z
N MET A 1 33.82 3.30 32.58
CA MET A 1 32.86 4.35 32.22
C MET A 1 33.60 5.34 31.35
N ASP A 2 33.00 5.77 30.24
CA ASP A 2 33.57 6.81 29.41
C ASP A 2 33.53 8.16 30.14
N ALA A 3 34.49 9.04 29.85
CA ALA A 3 34.50 10.38 30.40
C ALA A 3 33.29 11.19 29.89
N PHE A 4 32.61 11.92 30.77
CA PHE A 4 31.48 12.77 30.39
C PHE A 4 31.49 14.08 31.18
N GLU A 5 30.87 15.10 30.61
CA GLU A 5 30.61 16.38 31.25
C GLU A 5 29.10 16.53 31.46
N TYR A 6 28.70 16.93 32.66
CA TYR A 6 27.30 17.21 32.98
C TYR A 6 27.18 18.63 33.53
N ASN A 7 26.52 19.48 32.76
CA ASN A 7 26.17 20.84 33.15
C ASN A 7 24.68 20.90 33.44
N ALA A 8 24.33 21.04 34.73
CA ALA A 8 22.94 21.21 35.12
C ALA A 8 22.48 22.63 34.74
N ASN A 9 21.43 22.70 33.93
CA ASN A 9 20.78 23.97 33.60
C ASN A 9 20.12 24.58 34.85
N PRO A 10 20.32 25.88 35.15
CA PRO A 10 19.70 26.51 36.30
C PRO A 10 18.20 26.70 36.04
N GLY A 11 17.35 26.02 36.81
CA GLY A 11 15.90 26.13 36.64
C GLY A 11 15.14 25.68 37.88
N ARG A 12 13.98 26.28 38.12
CA ARG A 12 13.04 25.90 39.19
C ARG A 12 11.78 25.30 38.59
N VAL A 13 11.41 24.10 39.03
CA VAL A 13 10.24 23.38 38.53
C VAL A 13 9.20 23.21 39.64
N LEU A 14 7.97 23.63 39.37
CA LEU A 14 6.80 23.35 40.20
C LEU A 14 5.92 22.40 39.39
N PHE A 15 5.68 21.20 39.92
CA PHE A 15 4.95 20.14 39.20
C PHE A 15 3.78 19.64 40.03
N GLY A 16 2.61 19.46 39.41
CA GLY A 16 1.44 18.84 40.04
C GLY A 16 0.12 19.28 39.40
N SER A 17 -0.99 18.94 40.04
CA SER A 17 -2.32 19.47 39.70
C SER A 17 -2.59 20.71 40.55
N GLY A 18 -3.19 21.75 39.95
CA GLY A 18 -3.50 23.02 40.60
C GLY A 18 -2.27 23.86 40.98
N THR A 19 -1.07 23.52 40.48
CA THR A 19 0.16 24.25 40.80
C THR A 19 0.18 25.67 40.24
N ILE A 20 -0.69 26.02 39.29
CA ILE A 20 -0.89 27.41 38.85
C ILE A 20 -1.21 28.35 40.01
N GLN A 21 -1.83 27.85 41.09
CA GLN A 21 -2.15 28.64 42.29
C GLN A 21 -0.91 29.11 43.05
N LYS A 22 0.27 28.54 42.79
CA LYS A 22 1.56 28.98 43.36
C LYS A 22 2.22 30.09 42.55
N LEU A 23 1.62 30.52 41.43
CA LEU A 23 2.16 31.61 40.62
C LEU A 23 2.36 32.91 41.43
N PRO A 24 1.42 33.38 42.27
CA PRO A 24 1.64 34.58 43.09
C PRO A 24 2.87 34.47 43.99
N ASP A 25 3.10 33.30 44.60
CA ASP A 25 4.27 33.04 45.45
C ASP A 25 5.58 33.11 44.65
N GLU A 26 5.59 32.60 43.42
CA GLU A 26 6.77 32.66 42.55
C GLU A 26 7.07 34.08 42.06
N ILE A 27 6.04 34.90 41.83
CA ILE A 27 6.21 36.32 41.50
C ILE A 27 6.75 37.08 42.73
N ALA A 28 6.18 36.84 43.92
CA ALA A 28 6.65 37.42 45.17
C ALA A 28 8.10 37.02 45.49
N ARG A 29 8.48 35.76 45.22
CA ARG A 29 9.87 35.26 45.38
C ARG A 29 10.88 36.05 44.54
N LEU A 30 10.46 36.55 43.38
CA LEU A 30 11.29 37.38 42.50
C LEU A 30 11.27 38.87 42.90
N ASN A 31 10.46 39.26 43.88
CA ASN A 31 10.21 40.66 44.28
C ASN A 31 9.66 41.52 43.13
N LEU A 32 8.77 40.95 42.32
CA LEU A 32 8.12 41.59 41.17
C LEU A 32 6.61 41.70 41.40
N ASN A 33 5.92 42.54 40.62
CA ASN A 33 4.48 42.78 40.80
C ASN A 33 3.70 43.11 39.52
N ALA A 34 4.35 43.26 38.36
CA ALA A 34 3.73 43.69 37.10
C ALA A 34 3.97 42.69 35.94
N PRO A 35 3.42 41.46 36.03
CA PRO A 35 3.61 40.45 35.00
C PRO A 35 2.87 40.79 33.70
N LEU A 36 3.57 40.66 32.57
CA LEU A 36 2.96 40.56 31.24
C LEU A 36 2.62 39.10 30.93
N VAL A 37 1.34 38.82 30.74
CA VAL A 37 0.87 37.47 30.40
C VAL A 37 0.82 37.29 28.88
N LEU A 38 1.44 36.24 28.37
CA LEU A 38 1.49 35.91 26.96
C LEU A 38 0.64 34.66 26.66
N SER A 39 -0.09 34.70 25.55
CA SER A 39 -0.81 33.54 25.01
C SER A 39 -0.94 33.62 23.49
N THR A 40 -1.39 32.51 22.88
CA THR A 40 -1.90 32.53 21.50
C THR A 40 -3.35 33.02 21.48
N PRO A 41 -3.89 33.45 20.33
CA PRO A 41 -5.29 33.87 20.22
C PRO A 41 -6.29 32.78 20.65
N ARG A 42 -5.91 31.51 20.54
CA ARG A 42 -6.74 30.35 20.93
C ARG A 42 -6.76 30.10 22.44
N GLN A 43 -5.84 30.69 23.20
CA GLN A 43 -5.63 30.46 24.64
C GLN A 43 -5.89 31.71 25.49
N VAL A 44 -6.65 32.68 24.97
CA VAL A 44 -7.03 33.90 25.72
C VAL A 44 -7.74 33.54 27.04
N GLY A 45 -8.64 32.55 27.04
CA GLY A 45 -9.31 32.10 28.26
C GLY A 45 -8.34 31.57 29.34
N GLN A 46 -7.22 30.95 28.95
CA GLN A 46 -6.19 30.52 29.89
C GLN A 46 -5.37 31.70 30.43
N ALA A 47 -5.09 32.71 29.59
CA ALA A 47 -4.46 33.96 30.03
C ALA A 47 -5.33 34.74 31.02
N GLU A 48 -6.66 34.79 30.80
CA GLU A 48 -7.60 35.40 31.76
C GLU A 48 -7.68 34.61 33.07
N ARG A 49 -7.55 33.28 33.02
CA ARG A 49 -7.43 32.46 34.24
C ARG A 49 -6.16 32.80 35.03
N VAL A 50 -5.02 33.02 34.36
CA VAL A 50 -3.79 33.51 35.02
C VAL A 50 -4.03 34.86 35.69
N LYS A 51 -4.69 35.79 35.00
CA LYS A 51 -5.05 37.10 35.59
C LYS A 51 -5.94 36.94 36.83
N SER A 52 -6.88 36.00 36.80
CA SER A 52 -7.74 35.70 37.96
C SER A 52 -6.97 35.12 39.14
N VAL A 53 -6.01 34.21 38.89
CA VAL A 53 -5.10 33.67 39.93
C VAL A 53 -4.26 34.79 40.56
N LEU A 54 -3.86 35.77 39.76
CA LEU A 54 -3.12 36.95 40.21
C LEU A 54 -4.02 38.05 40.80
N SER A 55 -5.31 37.78 41.07
CA SER A 55 -6.27 38.76 41.60
C SER A 55 -6.33 40.07 40.78
N GLY A 56 -6.13 39.98 39.46
CA GLY A 56 -6.12 41.13 38.55
C GLY A 56 -4.80 41.90 38.48
N GLN A 57 -3.78 41.54 39.26
CA GLN A 57 -2.46 42.20 39.27
C GLN A 57 -1.61 41.73 38.11
N VAL A 58 -1.86 42.29 36.92
CA VAL A 58 -1.08 42.07 35.70
C VAL A 58 -0.77 43.41 35.03
N ALA A 59 0.40 43.53 34.42
CA ALA A 59 0.74 44.69 33.58
C ALA A 59 -0.11 44.70 32.30
N GLY A 60 -0.40 43.53 31.74
CA GLY A 60 -1.24 43.39 30.56
C GLY A 60 -1.32 41.95 30.07
N ILE A 61 -2.15 41.72 29.04
CA ILE A 61 -2.25 40.43 28.34
C ILE A 61 -1.93 40.68 26.87
N PHE A 62 -0.91 39.98 26.36
CA PHE A 62 -0.59 39.95 24.94
C PHE A 62 -0.92 38.57 24.36
N SER A 63 -2.01 38.49 23.61
CA SER A 63 -2.54 37.26 23.02
C SER A 63 -2.15 37.06 21.55
N GLY A 64 -1.11 37.74 21.09
CA GLY A 64 -0.66 37.74 19.69
C GLY A 64 0.40 36.69 19.35
N ALA A 65 0.71 35.73 20.22
CA ALA A 65 1.76 34.75 19.95
C ALA A 65 1.43 33.90 18.70
N ALA A 66 2.41 33.74 17.83
CA ALA A 66 2.26 33.07 16.53
C ALA A 66 3.30 31.96 16.34
N MET A 67 2.99 31.01 15.47
CA MET A 67 3.89 29.90 15.13
C MET A 67 5.22 30.41 14.58
N HIS A 68 6.31 29.78 14.99
CA HIS A 68 7.70 30.13 14.63
C HIS A 68 8.21 31.51 15.11
N THR A 69 7.50 32.16 16.03
CA THR A 69 7.94 33.42 16.68
C THR A 69 8.42 34.47 15.65
N PRO A 70 7.53 35.02 14.81
CA PRO A 70 7.92 36.02 13.81
C PRO A 70 8.51 37.28 14.48
N ALA A 71 9.57 37.84 13.90
CA ALA A 71 10.25 39.01 14.44
C ALA A 71 9.29 40.20 14.64
N HIS A 72 8.42 40.48 13.67
CA HIS A 72 7.44 41.57 13.75
C HIS A 72 6.39 41.40 14.88
N ILE A 73 6.08 40.16 15.30
CA ILE A 73 5.21 39.91 16.47
C ILE A 73 5.99 40.16 17.76
N THR A 74 7.27 39.76 17.79
CA THR A 74 8.16 40.01 18.92
C THR A 74 8.33 41.51 19.15
N GLU A 75 8.52 42.30 18.09
CA GLU A 75 8.61 43.77 18.17
C GLU A 75 7.34 44.39 18.78
N LYS A 76 6.16 44.00 18.29
CA LYS A 76 4.88 44.45 18.87
C LYS A 76 4.74 44.07 20.34
N ALA A 77 5.16 42.86 20.70
CA ALA A 77 5.10 42.39 22.09
C ALA A 77 6.10 43.14 22.99
N LEU A 78 7.28 43.52 22.48
CA LEU A 78 8.27 44.34 23.19
C LEU A 78 7.76 45.77 23.42
N GLU A 79 7.17 46.38 22.39
CA GLU A 79 6.55 47.70 22.49
C GLU A 79 5.42 47.69 23.53
N TYR A 80 4.57 46.65 23.49
CA TYR A 80 3.49 46.47 24.45
C TYR A 80 4.02 46.25 25.88
N ALA A 81 5.04 45.40 26.06
CA ALA A 81 5.68 45.15 27.36
C ALA A 81 6.23 46.45 27.97
N LYS A 82 6.88 47.28 27.14
CA LYS A 82 7.43 48.57 27.55
C LYS A 82 6.33 49.58 27.87
N ALA A 83 5.28 49.65 27.05
CA ALA A 83 4.14 50.55 27.28
C ALA A 83 3.37 50.23 28.58
N GLN A 84 3.29 48.94 28.94
CA GLN A 84 2.66 48.49 30.18
C GLN A 84 3.61 48.50 31.40
N ASN A 85 4.88 48.90 31.24
CA ASN A 85 5.91 48.83 32.28
C ASN A 85 6.02 47.45 32.95
N ALA A 86 5.97 46.38 32.14
CA ALA A 86 6.06 45.02 32.65
C ALA A 86 7.45 44.72 33.25
N ASP A 87 7.47 44.04 34.39
CA ASP A 87 8.69 43.68 35.13
C ASP A 87 9.01 42.17 35.07
N LEU A 88 8.09 41.39 34.50
CA LEU A 88 8.12 39.93 34.41
C LEU A 88 7.33 39.50 33.17
N VAL A 89 7.75 38.39 32.54
CA VAL A 89 6.99 37.73 31.47
C VAL A 89 6.47 36.39 31.97
N VAL A 90 5.15 36.17 31.83
CA VAL A 90 4.50 34.88 32.12
C VAL A 90 3.92 34.31 30.82
N SER A 91 4.50 33.22 30.30
CA SER A 91 3.96 32.56 29.11
C SER A 91 3.06 31.38 29.48
N ILE A 92 1.79 31.40 29.04
CA ILE A 92 0.88 30.27 29.17
C ILE A 92 0.48 29.73 27.80
N GLY A 93 0.92 28.52 27.48
CA GLY A 93 0.71 27.95 26.14
C GLY A 93 1.69 26.85 25.77
N GLY A 94 1.68 26.48 24.49
CA GLY A 94 2.69 25.59 23.90
C GLY A 94 3.97 26.33 23.47
N GLY A 95 4.82 25.63 22.71
CA GLY A 95 6.15 26.11 22.32
C GLY A 95 6.20 27.49 21.65
N SER A 96 5.16 27.89 20.91
CA SER A 96 5.06 29.23 20.29
C SER A 96 4.96 30.36 21.33
N THR A 97 4.16 30.18 22.38
CA THR A 97 4.02 31.18 23.46
C THR A 97 5.29 31.25 24.29
N VAL A 98 5.90 30.09 24.59
CA VAL A 98 7.19 30.02 25.29
C VAL A 98 8.28 30.69 24.46
N GLY A 99 8.30 30.47 23.15
CA GLY A 99 9.22 31.11 22.22
C GLY A 99 9.11 32.64 22.22
N LEU A 100 7.89 33.19 22.23
CA LEU A 100 7.69 34.63 22.38
C LEU A 100 8.19 35.14 23.74
N GLY A 101 7.91 34.42 24.82
CA GLY A 101 8.39 34.78 26.16
C GLY A 101 9.91 34.84 26.25
N LYS A 102 10.57 33.83 25.69
CA LYS A 102 12.04 33.79 25.52
C LYS A 102 12.56 34.97 24.71
N ALA A 103 11.90 35.29 23.60
CA ALA A 103 12.29 36.36 22.71
C ALA A 103 12.20 37.75 23.35
N ILE A 104 11.22 37.95 24.25
CA ILE A 104 11.11 39.15 25.08
C ILE A 104 12.20 39.13 26.16
N SER A 105 12.28 38.06 26.95
CA SER A 105 13.21 37.94 28.08
C SER A 105 14.66 38.20 27.70
N ILE A 106 15.15 37.60 26.61
CA ILE A 106 16.54 37.78 26.16
C ILE A 106 16.85 39.20 25.67
N ARG A 107 15.84 39.97 25.24
CA ARG A 107 16.02 41.34 24.73
C ARG A 107 15.85 42.40 25.82
N THR A 108 15.02 42.13 26.82
CA THR A 108 14.69 43.07 27.89
C THR A 108 15.42 42.79 29.20
N GLY A 109 15.90 41.55 29.39
CA GLY A 109 16.43 41.07 30.66
C GLY A 109 15.34 40.74 31.69
N LEU A 110 14.05 40.82 31.33
CA LEU A 110 12.97 40.49 32.24
C LEU A 110 12.98 38.99 32.58
N PRO A 111 12.76 38.61 33.86
CA PRO A 111 12.58 37.22 34.23
C PRO A 111 11.40 36.59 33.47
N HIS A 112 11.51 35.28 33.23
CA HIS A 112 10.52 34.52 32.49
C HIS A 112 10.02 33.34 33.33
N ILE A 113 8.71 33.34 33.60
CA ILE A 113 7.99 32.21 34.18
C ILE A 113 7.17 31.53 33.07
N CYS A 114 7.29 30.22 32.94
CA CYS A 114 6.60 29.44 31.92
C CYS A 114 5.55 28.50 32.51
N ILE A 115 4.36 28.46 31.90
CA ILE A 115 3.26 27.56 32.23
C ILE A 115 2.92 26.75 30.95
N PRO A 116 3.64 25.65 30.69
CA PRO A 116 3.46 24.86 29.48
C PRO A 116 2.12 24.12 29.50
N THR A 117 1.46 24.10 28.34
CA THR A 117 0.16 23.38 28.14
C THR A 117 0.22 22.34 27.03
N THR A 118 1.42 22.07 26.50
CA THR A 118 1.72 21.04 25.49
C THR A 118 2.99 20.30 25.87
N TYR A 119 3.33 19.24 25.12
CA TYR A 119 4.51 18.40 25.38
C TYR A 119 5.72 18.82 24.53
N ALA A 120 5.90 20.12 24.29
CA ALA A 120 6.94 20.59 23.35
C ALA A 120 8.35 20.66 23.97
N GLY A 121 8.46 20.76 25.30
CA GLY A 121 9.74 20.80 26.01
C GLY A 121 10.54 22.09 25.85
N SER A 122 10.06 23.08 25.07
CA SER A 122 10.76 24.35 24.85
C SER A 122 11.12 25.05 26.16
N GLU A 123 10.26 24.96 27.16
CA GLU A 123 10.43 25.54 28.50
C GLU A 123 11.68 25.06 29.25
N MET A 124 12.28 23.94 28.85
CA MET A 124 13.53 23.41 29.43
C MET A 124 14.76 23.61 28.56
N THR A 125 14.67 24.44 27.52
CA THR A 125 15.75 24.60 26.55
C THR A 125 16.30 26.03 26.55
N PRO A 126 17.63 26.22 26.43
CA PRO A 126 18.25 27.51 26.19
C PRO A 126 18.20 27.88 24.69
N ILE A 127 17.22 27.38 23.94
CA ILE A 127 17.12 27.50 22.48
C ILE A 127 15.94 28.40 22.13
N LEU A 128 16.17 29.33 21.20
CA LEU A 128 15.15 30.21 20.62
C LEU A 128 15.25 30.19 19.10
N GLY A 129 14.16 29.84 18.43
CA GLY A 129 13.99 29.98 16.99
C GLY A 129 13.06 31.15 16.67
N GLU A 130 13.49 32.03 15.77
CA GLU A 130 12.74 33.21 15.34
C GLU A 130 12.75 33.30 13.82
N THR A 131 11.61 33.65 13.22
CA THR A 131 11.48 33.85 11.77
C THR A 131 11.58 35.33 11.42
N ALA A 132 12.55 35.69 10.59
CA ALA A 132 12.70 37.01 9.99
C ALA A 132 12.86 36.85 8.48
N ASP A 133 12.15 37.66 7.68
CA ASP A 133 12.19 37.62 6.21
C ASP A 133 11.95 36.22 5.61
N GLY A 134 11.07 35.44 6.23
CA GLY A 134 10.78 34.06 5.82
C GLY A 134 11.83 33.01 6.23
N LEU A 135 12.93 33.42 6.87
CA LEU A 135 14.01 32.53 7.31
C LEU A 135 14.00 32.37 8.83
N LYS A 136 13.93 31.12 9.29
CA LYS A 136 14.01 30.78 10.71
C LYS A 136 15.48 30.76 11.16
N LYS A 137 15.88 31.66 12.04
CA LYS A 137 17.19 31.69 12.70
C LYS A 137 17.06 31.10 14.10
N THR A 138 17.94 30.18 14.46
CA THR A 138 18.01 29.59 15.80
C THR A 138 19.25 30.07 16.52
N ARG A 139 19.09 30.46 17.78
CA ARG A 139 20.18 30.80 18.69
C ARG A 139 20.06 30.00 19.97
N SER A 140 21.20 29.75 20.61
CA SER A 140 21.26 29.14 21.93
C SER A 140 22.11 30.01 22.86
N ASP A 141 21.56 30.32 24.02
CA ASP A 141 22.20 31.13 25.06
C ASP A 141 21.59 30.72 26.42
N PRO A 142 22.38 30.44 27.46
CA PRO A 142 21.86 30.11 28.79
C PRO A 142 20.83 31.12 29.33
N LYS A 143 20.93 32.40 28.95
CA LYS A 143 19.97 33.46 29.34
C LYS A 143 18.59 33.30 28.73
N ILE A 144 18.42 32.46 27.71
CA ILE A 144 17.13 32.15 27.08
C ILE A 144 16.31 31.19 27.95
N LEU A 145 16.95 30.41 28.81
CA LEU A 145 16.26 29.41 29.62
C LEU A 145 15.30 30.11 30.63
N PRO A 146 14.01 29.71 30.68
CA PRO A 146 13.08 30.23 31.68
C PRO A 146 13.57 29.96 33.11
N GLY A 147 13.41 30.93 34.00
CA GLY A 147 13.88 30.82 35.39
C GLY A 147 13.01 29.92 36.27
N THR A 148 11.69 29.95 36.05
CA THR A 148 10.72 29.07 36.73
C THR A 148 9.78 28.46 35.70
N VAL A 149 9.48 27.17 35.84
CA VAL A 149 8.46 26.46 35.06
C VAL A 149 7.42 25.86 36.00
N ILE A 150 6.15 26.11 35.72
CA ILE A 150 5.01 25.59 36.46
C ILE A 150 4.26 24.60 35.56
N TYR A 151 4.51 23.31 35.77
CA TYR A 151 3.73 22.24 35.16
C TYR A 151 2.46 22.01 35.98
N ASP A 152 1.34 22.43 35.42
CA ASP A 152 0.00 22.15 35.95
C ASP A 152 -0.73 21.19 35.02
N ALA A 153 -0.92 19.95 35.47
CA ALA A 153 -1.55 18.90 34.69
C ALA A 153 -2.99 19.27 34.26
N ASP A 154 -3.71 20.05 35.06
CA ASP A 154 -5.10 20.45 34.79
C ASP A 154 -5.22 21.30 33.51
N LEU A 155 -4.16 22.03 33.16
CA LEU A 155 -4.13 22.90 31.98
C LEU A 155 -3.91 22.11 30.68
N THR A 156 -3.51 20.84 30.78
CA THR A 156 -3.35 19.94 29.63
C THR A 156 -4.63 19.16 29.30
N MET A 157 -5.63 19.19 30.18
CA MET A 157 -6.90 18.48 30.00
C MET A 157 -7.67 18.94 28.75
N THR A 158 -7.46 20.19 28.33
CA THR A 158 -8.09 20.76 27.12
C THR A 158 -7.30 20.50 25.84
N LEU A 159 -6.12 19.86 25.92
CA LEU A 159 -5.30 19.57 24.75
C LEU A 159 -5.94 18.42 23.95
N PRO A 160 -6.25 18.60 22.63
CA PRO A 160 -6.87 17.54 21.84
C PRO A 160 -6.05 16.24 21.83
N PRO A 161 -6.68 15.05 21.84
CA PRO A 161 -5.97 13.76 21.87
C PRO A 161 -4.97 13.60 20.71
N ALA A 162 -5.36 13.96 19.48
CA ALA A 162 -4.48 13.89 18.32
C ALA A 162 -3.22 14.76 18.48
N MET A 163 -3.36 15.98 19.00
CA MET A 163 -2.23 16.87 19.29
C MET A 163 -1.40 16.38 20.48
N SER A 164 -2.04 15.69 21.44
CA SER A 164 -1.36 15.08 22.57
C SER A 164 -0.43 13.96 22.09
N ALA A 165 -0.89 13.13 21.15
CA ALA A 165 -0.08 12.08 20.54
C ALA A 165 1.11 12.67 19.76
N THR A 166 0.89 13.56 18.79
CA THR A 166 1.99 14.09 17.96
C THR A 166 2.97 14.93 18.76
N SER A 167 2.48 15.75 19.71
CA SER A 167 3.36 16.50 20.62
C SER A 167 4.13 15.58 21.56
N GLY A 168 3.54 14.46 21.99
CA GLY A 168 4.19 13.48 22.85
C GLY A 168 5.28 12.69 22.12
N ILE A 169 5.05 12.31 20.86
CA ILE A 169 6.08 11.69 20.02
C ILE A 169 7.23 12.67 19.74
N ASN A 170 6.95 13.96 19.54
CA ASN A 170 8.00 14.98 19.45
C ASN A 170 8.84 15.03 20.75
N ALA A 171 8.23 14.94 21.93
CA ALA A 171 8.99 14.82 23.17
C ALA A 171 9.84 13.53 23.21
N ILE A 172 9.29 12.37 22.85
CA ILE A 172 10.06 11.12 22.76
C ILE A 172 11.27 11.30 21.82
N ALA A 173 11.11 12.00 20.69
CA ALA A 173 12.21 12.26 19.77
C ALA A 173 13.39 13.01 20.43
N HIS A 174 13.12 13.95 21.35
CA HIS A 174 14.15 14.63 22.14
C HIS A 174 14.95 13.63 22.99
N ALA A 175 14.26 12.74 23.69
CA ALA A 175 14.89 11.72 24.53
C ALA A 175 15.68 10.70 23.70
N VAL A 176 15.13 10.25 22.57
CA VAL A 176 15.79 9.25 21.72
C VAL A 176 17.10 9.78 21.14
N GLU A 177 17.12 11.00 20.58
CA GLU A 177 18.38 11.58 20.09
C GLU A 177 19.39 11.81 21.21
N ALA A 178 18.93 12.08 22.43
CA ALA A 178 19.81 12.27 23.57
C ALA A 178 20.58 11.00 23.98
N LEU A 179 20.03 9.80 23.71
CA LEU A 179 20.70 8.52 23.98
C LEU A 179 21.96 8.30 23.15
N TYR A 180 22.08 8.96 21.99
CA TYR A 180 23.22 8.84 21.09
C TYR A 180 23.85 10.19 20.74
N ALA A 181 23.50 11.27 21.44
CA ALA A 181 24.11 12.57 21.25
C ALA A 181 25.62 12.53 21.53
N ARG A 182 26.40 13.37 20.86
CA ARG A 182 27.87 13.43 21.00
C ARG A 182 28.32 13.66 22.44
N ASN A 183 27.56 14.49 23.17
CA ASN A 183 27.79 14.85 24.56
C ASN A 183 26.76 14.18 25.49
N THR A 184 26.23 13.01 25.10
CA THR A 184 25.38 12.19 25.98
C THR A 184 26.14 11.81 27.26
N ASN A 185 25.39 11.60 28.34
CA ASN A 185 25.94 11.24 29.64
C ASN A 185 24.95 10.39 30.45
N PRO A 186 25.41 9.70 31.51
CA PRO A 186 24.55 8.80 32.29
C PRO A 186 23.31 9.46 32.89
N VAL A 187 23.39 10.73 33.29
CA VAL A 187 22.25 11.45 33.89
C VAL A 187 21.18 11.72 32.83
N ILE A 188 21.57 12.23 31.67
CA ILE A 188 20.66 12.47 30.56
C ILE A 188 20.08 11.16 30.02
N ASN A 189 20.85 10.09 29.97
CA ASN A 189 20.34 8.78 29.58
C ASN A 189 19.24 8.28 30.52
N LEU A 190 19.39 8.45 31.83
CA LEU A 190 18.36 8.09 32.81
C LEU A 190 17.07 8.89 32.56
N MET A 191 17.18 10.21 32.36
CA MET A 191 16.04 11.08 32.08
C MET A 191 15.38 10.75 30.74
N ALA A 192 16.16 10.44 29.71
CA ALA A 192 15.66 10.08 28.39
C ALA A 192 14.85 8.78 28.42
N LEU A 193 15.35 7.77 29.11
CA LEU A 193 14.66 6.48 29.24
C LEU A 193 13.38 6.61 30.07
N GLU A 194 13.43 7.31 31.20
CA GLU A 194 12.26 7.54 32.03
C GLU A 194 11.22 8.42 31.34
N GLY A 195 11.64 9.48 30.65
CA GLY A 195 10.75 10.34 29.87
C GLY A 195 10.05 9.58 28.74
N THR A 196 10.79 8.73 28.04
CA THR A 196 10.23 7.86 27.00
C THR A 196 9.25 6.85 27.58
N ARG A 197 9.59 6.20 28.69
CA ARG A 197 8.71 5.24 29.39
C ARG A 197 7.40 5.89 29.81
N ALA A 198 7.47 7.06 30.47
CA ALA A 198 6.31 7.80 30.93
C ALA A 198 5.37 8.17 29.77
N LEU A 199 5.91 8.70 28.67
CA LEU A 199 5.11 9.05 27.49
C LEU A 199 4.56 7.82 26.76
N ALA A 200 5.36 6.77 26.59
CA ALA A 200 4.93 5.55 25.89
C ALA A 200 3.79 4.82 26.64
N SER A 201 3.72 4.93 27.98
CA SER A 201 2.60 4.44 28.77
C SER A 201 1.40 5.41 28.80
N ALA A 202 1.64 6.72 28.93
CA ALA A 202 0.57 7.69 29.10
C ALA A 202 -0.20 8.03 27.81
N LEU A 203 0.48 8.08 26.66
CA LEU A 203 -0.13 8.55 25.42
C LEU A 203 -1.25 7.63 24.91
N PRO A 204 -1.11 6.29 24.90
CA PRO A 204 -2.22 5.40 24.56
C PRO A 204 -3.44 5.59 25.47
N GLU A 205 -3.22 5.75 26.79
CA GLU A 205 -4.30 6.00 27.74
C GLU A 205 -5.01 7.34 27.47
N ILE A 206 -4.27 8.39 27.07
CA ILE A 206 -4.87 9.68 26.68
C ILE A 206 -5.71 9.57 25.41
N ILE A 207 -5.33 8.69 24.46
CA ILE A 207 -6.12 8.45 23.25
C ILE A 207 -7.43 7.74 23.58
N GLU A 208 -7.41 6.75 24.47
CA GLU A 208 -8.60 6.01 24.89
C GLU A 208 -9.48 6.80 25.86
N ASN A 209 -8.86 7.49 26.81
CA ASN A 209 -9.52 8.28 27.85
C ASN A 209 -8.86 9.68 28.00
N PRO A 210 -9.26 10.66 27.19
CA PRO A 210 -8.67 12.01 27.20
C PRO A 210 -8.77 12.78 28.52
N SER A 211 -9.70 12.36 29.39
CA SER A 211 -9.95 12.95 30.71
C SER A 211 -9.21 12.24 31.85
N SER A 212 -8.33 11.29 31.56
CA SER A 212 -7.47 10.67 32.57
C SER A 212 -6.44 11.67 33.13
N GLN A 213 -6.66 12.14 34.36
CA GLN A 213 -5.76 13.06 35.04
C GLN A 213 -4.39 12.41 35.33
N SER A 214 -4.38 11.12 35.66
CA SER A 214 -3.15 10.35 35.87
C SER A 214 -2.31 10.29 34.60
N ALA A 215 -2.92 9.97 33.46
CA ALA A 215 -2.22 9.91 32.18
C ALA A 215 -1.70 11.29 31.77
N ARG A 216 -2.50 12.35 31.93
CA ARG A 216 -2.08 13.73 31.65
C ARG A 216 -0.90 14.17 32.51
N SER A 217 -0.94 13.85 33.80
CA SER A 217 0.16 14.12 34.72
C SER A 217 1.42 13.35 34.31
N LEU A 218 1.30 12.06 33.99
CA LEU A 218 2.42 11.23 33.57
C LEU A 218 3.02 11.69 32.23
N ALA A 219 2.18 12.07 31.26
CA ALA A 219 2.63 12.62 29.99
C ALA A 219 3.35 13.96 30.16
N LEU A 220 2.86 14.84 31.02
CA LEU A 220 3.50 16.13 31.30
C LEU A 220 4.85 15.95 32.01
N TYR A 221 4.94 14.98 32.92
CA TYR A 221 6.20 14.57 33.55
C TYR A 221 7.20 14.04 32.51
N GLY A 222 6.76 13.14 31.63
CA GLY A 222 7.62 12.62 30.57
C GLY A 222 8.09 13.71 29.61
N ALA A 223 7.20 14.66 29.26
CA ALA A 223 7.54 15.81 28.43
C ALA A 223 8.60 16.72 29.08
N TRP A 224 8.52 16.94 30.38
CA TRP A 224 9.53 17.69 31.14
C TRP A 224 10.91 17.03 31.05
N LEU A 225 10.99 15.73 31.29
CA LEU A 225 12.25 14.98 31.20
C LEU A 225 12.83 15.02 29.78
N CYS A 226 11.98 14.80 28.77
CA CYS A 226 12.36 14.87 27.37
C CYS A 226 12.84 16.26 26.96
N GLY A 227 12.16 17.33 27.40
CA GLY A 227 12.59 18.71 27.18
C GLY A 227 13.92 19.03 27.85
N THR A 228 14.18 18.47 29.03
CA THR A 228 15.47 18.61 29.71
C THR A 228 16.59 17.93 28.91
N CYS A 229 16.31 16.78 28.29
CA CYS A 229 17.25 16.12 27.38
C CYS A 229 17.59 17.04 26.19
N LEU A 230 16.57 17.61 25.53
CA LEU A 230 16.76 18.58 24.42
C LEU A 230 17.62 19.78 24.83
N GLY A 231 17.44 20.28 26.05
CA GLY A 231 18.18 21.44 26.57
C GLY A 231 19.61 21.16 27.02
N SER A 232 20.00 19.89 27.14
CA SER A 232 21.28 19.48 27.74
C SER A 232 22.27 18.90 26.74
N VAL A 233 21.79 18.30 25.64
CA VAL A 233 22.65 17.64 24.65
C VAL A 233 22.40 18.13 23.23
N GLY A 234 23.38 17.96 22.37
CA GLY A 234 23.25 18.30 20.95
C GLY A 234 22.32 17.31 20.24
N MET A 235 21.33 17.84 19.52
CA MET A 235 20.46 17.04 18.64
C MET A 235 21.17 16.65 17.35
N SER A 236 20.62 15.66 16.65
CA SER A 236 21.24 14.99 15.51
C SER A 236 20.34 15.02 14.27
N ILE A 237 20.43 13.98 13.44
CA ILE A 237 19.73 13.86 12.15
C ILE A 237 18.22 14.11 12.24
N HIS A 238 17.53 13.62 13.28
CA HIS A 238 16.07 13.71 13.36
C HIS A 238 15.62 15.17 13.44
N HIS A 239 16.09 15.93 14.43
CA HIS A 239 15.68 17.33 14.58
C HIS A 239 16.12 18.20 13.41
N LYS A 240 17.31 17.96 12.88
CA LYS A 240 17.82 18.70 11.71
C LYS A 240 16.95 18.46 10.50
N LEU A 241 16.55 17.21 10.25
CA LEU A 241 15.67 16.87 9.14
C LEU A 241 14.27 17.46 9.33
N CYS A 242 13.67 17.34 10.52
CA CYS A 242 12.35 17.95 10.80
C CYS A 242 12.37 19.47 10.67
N HIS A 243 13.47 20.14 11.03
CA HIS A 243 13.63 21.58 10.81
C HIS A 243 13.74 21.94 9.33
N THR A 244 14.51 21.18 8.55
CA THR A 244 14.60 21.35 7.09
C THR A 244 13.24 21.16 6.45
N LEU A 245 12.54 20.08 6.78
CA LEU A 245 11.23 19.76 6.23
C LEU A 245 10.15 20.79 6.61
N GLY A 246 10.05 21.12 7.91
CA GLY A 246 9.10 22.13 8.39
C GLY A 246 9.38 23.53 7.84
N GLY A 247 10.66 23.92 7.73
CA GLY A 247 11.05 25.25 7.26
C GLY A 247 10.93 25.44 5.74
N SER A 248 11.37 24.45 4.95
CA SER A 248 11.46 24.57 3.49
C SER A 248 10.20 24.11 2.75
N PHE A 249 9.32 23.36 3.41
CA PHE A 249 8.10 22.79 2.82
C PHE A 249 6.83 23.10 3.64
N ASN A 250 6.94 23.93 4.68
CA ASN A 250 5.82 24.40 5.51
C ASN A 250 5.00 23.24 6.14
N LEU A 251 5.69 22.15 6.51
CA LEU A 251 5.04 21.00 7.14
C LEU A 251 4.71 21.29 8.63
N PRO A 252 3.60 20.76 9.15
CA PRO A 252 3.21 20.90 10.55
C PRO A 252 4.25 20.24 11.47
N HIS A 253 4.66 20.95 12.52
CA HIS A 253 5.87 20.63 13.28
C HIS A 253 5.82 19.28 14.01
N ALA A 254 4.83 19.06 14.88
CA ALA A 254 4.76 17.85 15.71
C ALA A 254 4.49 16.59 14.88
N GLU A 255 3.67 16.73 13.85
CA GLU A 255 3.36 15.74 12.84
C GLU A 255 4.60 15.32 12.04
N THR A 256 5.44 16.30 11.63
CA THR A 256 6.71 16.02 10.94
C THR A 256 7.66 15.23 11.83
N HIS A 257 7.76 15.57 13.12
CA HIS A 257 8.53 14.79 14.08
C HIS A 257 7.98 13.36 14.21
N THR A 258 6.66 13.20 14.27
CA THR A 258 6.01 11.90 14.37
C THR A 258 6.32 11.00 13.17
N ALA A 259 6.18 11.53 11.95
CA ALA A 259 6.45 10.82 10.71
C ALA A 259 7.93 10.46 10.53
N VAL A 260 8.85 11.36 10.88
CA VAL A 260 10.28 11.18 10.58
C VAL A 260 11.00 10.30 11.63
N LEU A 261 10.50 10.22 12.85
CA LEU A 261 11.20 9.58 13.97
C LEU A 261 11.60 8.12 13.70
N PRO A 262 10.72 7.21 13.25
CA PRO A 262 11.09 5.81 13.00
C PRO A 262 12.22 5.68 11.97
N HIS A 263 12.15 6.47 10.90
CA HIS A 263 13.13 6.43 9.82
C HIS A 263 14.48 7.04 10.23
N ALA A 264 14.47 8.11 11.02
CA ALA A 264 15.70 8.71 11.55
C ALA A 264 16.43 7.80 12.55
N ILE A 265 15.69 7.10 13.40
CA ILE A 265 16.28 6.11 14.31
C ILE A 265 16.82 4.92 13.52
N SER A 266 16.04 4.40 12.56
CA SER A 266 16.47 3.30 11.68
C SER A 266 17.76 3.63 10.92
N TYR A 267 17.92 4.89 10.48
CA TYR A 267 19.16 5.36 9.87
C TYR A 267 20.37 5.20 10.79
N ASN A 268 20.23 5.60 12.06
CA ASN A 268 21.32 5.57 13.04
C ASN A 268 21.55 4.20 13.67
N ALA A 269 20.54 3.33 13.71
CA ALA A 269 20.56 2.05 14.42
C ALA A 269 21.85 1.22 14.21
N PRO A 270 22.42 1.08 12.98
CA PRO A 270 23.67 0.33 12.77
C PRO A 270 24.91 0.91 13.48
N LYS A 271 24.87 2.18 13.90
CA LYS A 271 25.97 2.88 14.58
C LYS A 271 25.68 3.16 16.06
N VAL A 272 24.48 2.83 16.56
CA VAL A 272 24.07 3.09 17.96
C VAL A 272 23.38 1.89 18.64
N PRO A 273 23.92 0.65 18.55
CA PRO A 273 23.25 -0.55 19.04
C PRO A 273 22.91 -0.50 20.54
N GLU A 274 23.77 0.11 21.36
CA GLU A 274 23.52 0.27 22.81
C GLU A 274 22.35 1.22 23.11
N ALA A 275 22.20 2.29 22.34
CA ALA A 275 21.06 3.20 22.47
C ALA A 275 19.76 2.50 22.04
N MET A 276 19.81 1.72 20.96
CA MET A 276 18.68 0.91 20.48
C MET A 276 18.24 -0.10 21.53
N LYS A 277 19.17 -0.83 22.14
CA LYS A 277 18.86 -1.80 23.20
C LYS A 277 18.15 -1.15 24.40
N LYS A 278 18.69 -0.04 24.90
CA LYS A 278 18.06 0.71 26.01
C LYS A 278 16.68 1.25 25.64
N LEU A 279 16.52 1.73 24.40
CA LEU A 279 15.23 2.22 23.92
C LEU A 279 14.19 1.09 23.81
N ALA A 280 14.59 -0.11 23.42
CA ALA A 280 13.71 -1.28 23.41
C ALA A 280 13.18 -1.62 24.81
N GLU A 281 13.94 -1.40 25.88
CA GLU A 281 13.51 -1.69 27.27
C GLU A 281 12.42 -0.75 27.80
N VAL A 282 12.20 0.40 27.15
CA VAL A 282 11.21 1.41 27.57
C VAL A 282 9.98 1.47 26.68
N LEU A 283 10.07 0.96 25.45
CA LEU A 283 8.96 0.94 24.50
C LEU A 283 8.06 -0.30 24.70
N PRO A 284 6.73 -0.15 24.56
CA PRO A 284 5.79 -1.25 24.73
C PRO A 284 5.97 -2.31 23.64
N GLU A 285 5.86 -3.59 24.01
CA GLU A 285 5.87 -4.73 23.07
C GLU A 285 7.05 -4.73 22.09
N SER A 286 8.20 -4.19 22.52
CA SER A 286 9.38 -4.06 21.67
C SER A 286 10.00 -5.41 21.27
N ASN A 287 9.81 -6.45 22.08
CA ASN A 287 10.44 -7.77 21.88
C ASN A 287 11.97 -7.69 21.67
N GLY A 288 12.62 -6.68 22.25
CA GLY A 288 14.06 -6.42 22.09
C GLY A 288 14.43 -5.55 20.88
N ASP A 289 13.48 -5.16 20.05
CA ASP A 289 13.66 -4.23 18.92
C ASP A 289 12.95 -2.89 19.18
N ALA A 290 13.74 -1.82 19.25
CA ALA A 290 13.23 -0.48 19.51
C ALA A 290 12.43 0.11 18.34
N ILE A 291 12.73 -0.26 17.09
CA ILE A 291 11.97 0.20 15.93
C ILE A 291 10.58 -0.43 15.95
N HIS A 292 10.50 -1.74 16.19
CA HIS A 292 9.25 -2.45 16.35
C HIS A 292 8.40 -1.85 17.50
N GLY A 293 8.99 -1.67 18.68
CA GLY A 293 8.28 -1.07 19.83
C GLY A 293 7.79 0.35 19.56
N LEU A 294 8.52 1.14 18.77
CA LEU A 294 8.10 2.47 18.37
C LEU A 294 6.94 2.41 17.37
N ASN A 295 6.98 1.50 16.39
CA ASN A 295 5.89 1.28 15.44
C ASN A 295 4.60 0.80 16.12
N VAL A 296 4.72 -0.08 17.13
CA VAL A 296 3.58 -0.51 17.97
C VAL A 296 2.98 0.70 18.69
N LEU A 297 3.82 1.52 19.34
CA LEU A 297 3.35 2.74 19.98
C LEU A 297 2.63 3.67 18.99
N LEU A 298 3.23 3.95 17.83
CA LEU A 298 2.64 4.82 16.81
C LEU A 298 1.29 4.29 16.31
N SER A 299 1.17 2.96 16.13
CA SER A 299 -0.08 2.30 15.74
C SER A 299 -1.17 2.48 16.79
N LYS A 300 -0.85 2.32 18.08
CA LYS A 300 -1.78 2.57 19.19
C LYS A 300 -2.26 4.01 19.27
N LEU A 301 -1.42 4.96 18.87
CA LEU A 301 -1.77 6.39 18.88
C LEU A 301 -2.63 6.84 17.71
N ARG A 302 -2.84 5.98 16.69
CA ARG A 302 -3.66 6.27 15.49
C ARG A 302 -3.22 7.57 14.79
N VAL A 303 -1.91 7.82 14.78
CA VAL A 303 -1.31 9.00 14.14
C VAL A 303 -1.03 8.75 12.67
N LYS A 304 -1.09 9.83 11.89
CA LYS A 304 -0.69 9.87 10.50
C LYS A 304 0.84 9.82 10.37
N LEU A 305 1.36 8.95 9.50
CA LEU A 305 2.79 8.68 9.38
C LEU A 305 3.41 9.14 8.04
N GLY A 306 2.60 9.39 7.02
CA GLY A 306 3.11 9.81 5.70
C GLY A 306 3.27 11.32 5.60
N LEU A 307 4.47 11.82 5.24
CA LEU A 307 4.69 13.26 5.00
C LEU A 307 3.82 13.80 3.87
N GLN A 308 3.42 12.97 2.91
CA GLN A 308 2.47 13.35 1.86
C GLN A 308 1.10 13.76 2.40
N GLU A 309 0.65 13.17 3.52
CA GLU A 309 -0.60 13.56 4.18
C GLU A 309 -0.55 14.99 4.74
N PHE A 310 0.66 15.53 4.91
CA PHE A 310 0.91 16.87 5.41
C PHE A 310 1.35 17.85 4.32
N GLY A 311 1.27 17.45 3.05
CA GLY A 311 1.53 18.31 1.89
C GLY A 311 2.94 18.18 1.29
N MET A 312 3.77 17.24 1.74
CA MET A 312 5.05 16.96 1.11
C MET A 312 4.82 16.31 -0.26
N LYS A 313 5.46 16.84 -1.31
CA LYS A 313 5.38 16.27 -2.66
C LYS A 313 6.56 15.33 -2.93
N GLU A 314 6.34 14.36 -3.81
CA GLU A 314 7.40 13.41 -4.21
C GLU A 314 8.54 14.13 -4.97
N GLU A 315 8.21 15.10 -5.83
CA GLU A 315 9.18 15.94 -6.56
C GLU A 315 10.10 16.76 -5.63
N ASP A 316 9.65 17.03 -4.41
CA ASP A 316 10.34 17.84 -3.42
C ASP A 316 11.37 17.03 -2.58
N ILE A 317 11.38 15.70 -2.68
CA ILE A 317 12.25 14.80 -1.90
C ILE A 317 13.72 15.04 -2.22
N ASP A 318 14.07 15.18 -3.50
CA ASP A 318 15.44 15.42 -3.93
C ASP A 318 15.95 16.77 -3.41
N ARG A 319 15.11 17.81 -3.50
CA ARG A 319 15.40 19.14 -2.92
C ARG A 319 15.59 19.06 -1.41
N ALA A 320 14.75 18.30 -0.70
CA ALA A 320 14.85 18.13 0.75
C ALA A 320 16.17 17.43 1.15
N ALA A 321 16.58 16.41 0.40
CA ALA A 321 17.83 15.71 0.63
C ALA A 321 19.04 16.62 0.40
N ASP A 322 19.03 17.44 -0.65
CA ASP A 322 20.08 18.42 -0.95
C ASP A 322 20.23 19.44 0.17
N ILE A 323 19.11 19.99 0.66
CA ILE A 323 19.13 20.95 1.79
C ILE A 323 19.63 20.26 3.06
N ALA A 324 19.20 19.02 3.32
CA ALA A 324 19.58 18.28 4.54
C ALA A 324 21.08 17.98 4.62
N VAL A 325 21.76 17.76 3.48
CA VAL A 325 23.22 17.51 3.44
C VAL A 325 24.07 18.76 3.23
N SER A 326 23.46 19.90 2.88
CA SER A 326 24.18 21.15 2.57
C SER A 326 25.01 21.69 3.74
N ASN A 327 24.57 21.45 4.98
CA ASN A 327 25.26 21.91 6.19
C ASN A 327 25.71 20.70 7.00
N PRO A 328 27.02 20.41 7.05
CA PRO A 328 27.53 19.31 7.87
C PRO A 328 27.25 19.57 9.36
N TYR A 329 26.67 18.57 10.02
CA TYR A 329 26.56 18.53 11.47
C TYR A 329 26.91 17.12 11.96
N TRP A 330 27.20 17.02 13.24
CA TRP A 330 27.57 15.74 13.83
C TRP A 330 26.36 14.80 13.91
N ASN A 331 26.54 13.55 13.51
CA ASN A 331 25.60 12.45 13.70
C ASN A 331 26.39 11.13 13.86
N PRO A 332 25.92 10.14 14.64
CA PRO A 332 26.67 8.89 14.87
C PRO A 332 26.97 8.11 13.59
N ARG A 333 26.06 8.18 12.61
CA ARG A 333 26.27 7.71 11.24
C ARG A 333 26.57 8.88 10.34
N GLU A 334 27.57 8.75 9.47
CA GLU A 334 27.89 9.79 8.50
C GLU A 334 26.68 10.14 7.62
N ILE A 335 26.47 11.44 7.38
CA ILE A 335 25.30 11.96 6.67
C ILE A 335 25.61 11.96 5.18
N GLU A 336 25.05 10.99 4.48
CA GLU A 336 25.20 10.83 3.04
C GLU A 336 23.89 11.14 2.29
N ARG A 337 23.98 11.88 1.18
CA ARG A 337 22.81 12.31 0.39
C ARG A 337 21.86 11.17 0.03
N THR A 338 22.38 10.08 -0.51
CA THR A 338 21.56 8.97 -1.02
C THR A 338 20.78 8.28 0.11
N PRO A 339 21.41 7.86 1.22
CA PRO A 339 20.69 7.39 2.41
C PRO A 339 19.70 8.39 3.01
N ILE A 340 20.00 9.69 3.03
CA ILE A 340 19.07 10.73 3.52
C ILE A 340 17.86 10.87 2.61
N ARG A 341 18.07 10.89 1.29
CA ARG A 341 16.99 10.90 0.30
C ARG A 341 16.07 9.70 0.50
N GLU A 342 16.64 8.53 0.74
CA GLU A 342 15.87 7.31 0.98
C GLU A 342 15.09 7.35 2.31
N LEU A 343 15.67 7.91 3.37
CA LEU A 343 14.98 8.17 4.64
C LEU A 343 13.74 9.07 4.41
N ILE A 344 13.91 10.19 3.72
CA ILE A 344 12.82 11.13 3.41
C ILE A 344 11.77 10.45 2.53
N ARG A 345 12.21 9.68 1.52
CA ARG A 345 11.31 8.94 0.62
C ARG A 345 10.46 7.92 1.37
N ARG A 346 11.00 7.23 2.38
CA ARG A 346 10.26 6.27 3.23
C ARG A 346 9.29 6.95 4.19
N ALA A 347 9.62 8.16 4.63
CA ALA A 347 8.70 8.99 5.41
C ALA A 347 7.60 9.63 4.54
N ALA A 348 7.83 9.78 3.24
CA ALA A 348 6.92 10.46 2.31
C ALA A 348 5.71 9.69 1.75
N PRO A 349 5.57 8.35 1.75
CA PRO A 349 4.47 7.70 1.05
C PRO A 349 3.18 7.70 1.90
N VAL A 350 2.03 7.93 1.28
CA VAL A 350 0.69 7.51 1.80
C VAL A 350 0.55 5.98 1.81
N LEU A 351 1.48 5.27 1.17
CA LEU A 351 1.51 3.82 1.08
C LEU A 351 2.41 3.18 2.14
N SER A 352 2.46 3.73 3.36
CA SER A 352 2.88 2.94 4.51
C SER A 352 1.73 2.01 4.92
N THR A 353 1.61 0.88 4.23
CA THR A 353 1.47 -0.35 5.03
C THR A 353 2.82 -0.50 5.75
N PRO A 354 2.85 -0.66 7.08
CA PRO A 354 4.10 -0.70 7.84
C PRO A 354 5.06 -1.78 7.30
N ASP A 355 6.35 -1.46 7.27
CA ASP A 355 7.47 -2.36 6.93
C ASP A 355 7.67 -3.52 7.94
N ASP A 356 6.69 -3.79 8.82
CA ASP A 356 6.68 -4.91 9.77
C ASP A 356 5.90 -6.14 9.28
N ARG A 357 5.42 -6.18 8.02
CA ARG A 357 4.93 -7.45 7.43
C ARG A 357 6.06 -8.25 6.79
N ILE A 358 7.01 -8.68 7.61
CA ILE A 358 7.68 -9.96 7.38
C ILE A 358 6.60 -11.02 7.60
N LEU A 359 6.08 -11.60 6.51
CA LEU A 359 5.37 -12.89 6.50
C LEU A 359 4.49 -13.15 7.73
N GLU A 360 3.42 -12.39 7.91
CA GLU A 360 2.21 -12.97 8.48
C GLU A 360 1.22 -13.11 7.35
N ALA A 361 0.74 -14.35 7.17
CA ALA A 361 -0.51 -14.61 6.50
C ALA A 361 -1.51 -13.54 6.97
N THR A 362 -2.29 -12.99 6.05
CA THR A 362 -3.52 -12.32 6.44
C THR A 362 -4.30 -13.32 7.29
N GLU A 363 -4.17 -13.24 8.61
CA GLU A 363 -5.23 -13.74 9.46
C GLU A 363 -6.48 -13.00 9.00
N PRO A 364 -7.55 -13.74 8.66
CA PRO A 364 -8.77 -13.13 8.19
C PRO A 364 -9.19 -12.11 9.25
N VAL A 365 -9.70 -10.97 8.78
CA VAL A 365 -10.41 -10.04 9.65
C VAL A 365 -11.53 -10.87 10.28
N VAL A 366 -11.34 -11.30 11.53
CA VAL A 366 -12.42 -11.82 12.34
C VAL A 366 -13.33 -10.62 12.54
N SER A 367 -14.38 -10.54 11.73
CA SER A 367 -15.53 -9.71 12.03
C SER A 367 -15.95 -10.05 13.46
N GLN A 368 -15.84 -9.08 14.36
CA GLN A 368 -16.34 -9.20 15.72
C GLN A 368 -17.88 -9.09 15.75
N ASP A 369 -18.56 -9.88 14.92
CA ASP A 369 -20.00 -10.05 14.96
C ASP A 369 -20.32 -11.55 15.02
N THR A 370 -20.21 -12.13 16.22
CA THR A 370 -20.80 -13.44 16.50
C THR A 370 -22.27 -13.28 16.88
N THR A 371 -23.10 -12.80 15.96
CA THR A 371 -24.45 -13.33 15.83
C THR A 371 -24.36 -14.49 14.86
N ARG A 372 -24.22 -15.72 15.39
CA ARG A 372 -24.21 -16.92 14.54
C ARG A 372 -25.54 -16.99 13.79
N ALA A 373 -25.48 -16.88 12.46
CA ALA A 373 -26.64 -17.06 11.60
C ALA A 373 -27.32 -18.41 11.88
N SER A 374 -28.64 -18.43 11.90
CA SER A 374 -29.45 -19.64 12.05
C SER A 374 -29.25 -20.60 10.86
N ASP A 375 -29.61 -21.88 11.03
CA ASP A 375 -29.53 -22.85 9.92
C ASP A 375 -30.47 -22.46 8.75
N GLU A 376 -31.58 -21.76 9.05
CA GLU A 376 -32.53 -21.24 8.06
C GLU A 376 -31.92 -20.08 7.26
N GLU A 377 -31.27 -19.14 7.92
CA GLU A 377 -30.55 -18.03 7.27
C GLU A 377 -29.42 -18.56 6.37
N LEU A 378 -28.63 -19.54 6.85
CA LEU A 378 -27.59 -20.17 6.03
C LEU A 378 -28.17 -20.93 4.83
N SER A 379 -29.32 -21.60 4.99
CA SER A 379 -29.97 -22.32 3.90
C SER A 379 -30.39 -21.38 2.77
N ILE A 380 -30.88 -20.19 3.15
CA ILE A 380 -31.22 -19.12 2.21
C ILE A 380 -29.94 -18.53 1.61
N THR A 381 -29.00 -18.05 2.43
CA THR A 381 -27.78 -17.38 1.94
C THR A 381 -26.97 -18.25 0.98
N TYR A 382 -26.82 -19.54 1.25
CA TYR A 382 -26.03 -20.47 0.42
C TYR A 382 -26.87 -21.31 -0.56
N ASP A 383 -28.15 -20.97 -0.77
CA ASP A 383 -29.08 -21.61 -1.72
C ASP A 383 -28.97 -23.16 -1.72
N ILE A 384 -29.12 -23.73 -0.52
CA ILE A 384 -28.85 -25.15 -0.28
C ILE A 384 -29.84 -26.03 -1.06
N ASP A 385 -31.12 -25.64 -1.12
CA ASP A 385 -32.17 -26.42 -1.77
C ASP A 385 -31.96 -26.54 -3.29
N ARG A 386 -31.60 -25.43 -3.95
CA ARG A 386 -31.26 -25.46 -5.38
C ARG A 386 -30.02 -26.31 -5.63
N THR A 387 -28.98 -26.14 -4.81
CA THR A 387 -27.74 -26.90 -4.91
C THR A 387 -27.99 -28.41 -4.79
N LEU A 388 -28.81 -28.82 -3.82
CA LEU A 388 -29.22 -30.23 -3.65
C LEU A 388 -29.95 -30.78 -4.86
N LYS A 389 -30.86 -30.00 -5.44
CA LYS A 389 -31.61 -30.39 -6.64
C LYS A 389 -30.67 -30.60 -7.82
N GLU A 390 -29.79 -29.65 -8.10
CA GLU A 390 -28.83 -29.73 -9.22
C GLU A 390 -27.85 -30.92 -9.06
N ILE A 391 -27.38 -31.18 -7.84
CA ILE A 391 -26.51 -32.34 -7.56
C ILE A 391 -27.25 -33.67 -7.80
N ARG A 392 -28.53 -33.76 -7.40
CA ARG A 392 -29.37 -34.97 -7.60
C ARG A 392 -29.72 -35.20 -9.06
N ASP A 393 -30.12 -34.15 -9.77
CA ASP A 393 -30.54 -34.24 -11.17
C ASP A 393 -29.38 -34.72 -12.06
N ALA A 394 -28.16 -34.25 -11.80
CA ALA A 394 -26.96 -34.64 -12.53
C ALA A 394 -26.25 -35.91 -11.98
N ARG A 395 -26.68 -36.43 -10.82
CA ARG A 395 -26.11 -37.61 -10.14
C ARG A 395 -24.60 -37.55 -9.89
N TYR A 396 -24.07 -36.37 -9.53
CA TYR A 396 -22.64 -36.23 -9.21
C TYR A 396 -22.24 -37.08 -7.99
N LYS A 397 -21.08 -37.73 -8.03
CA LYS A 397 -20.60 -38.61 -6.93
C LYS A 397 -19.54 -37.95 -6.07
N ARG A 398 -18.68 -37.11 -6.64
CA ARG A 398 -17.64 -36.36 -5.93
C ARG A 398 -17.86 -34.88 -6.19
N ILE A 399 -18.18 -34.13 -5.16
CA ILE A 399 -18.53 -32.70 -5.26
C ILE A 399 -17.49 -31.90 -4.49
N ALA A 400 -16.84 -30.96 -5.16
CA ALA A 400 -15.97 -29.99 -4.52
C ALA A 400 -16.75 -28.72 -4.18
N LEU A 401 -16.74 -28.30 -2.92
CA LEU A 401 -17.39 -27.10 -2.41
C LEU A 401 -16.31 -26.03 -2.20
N GLN A 402 -16.23 -25.06 -3.10
CA GLN A 402 -15.25 -23.99 -3.06
C GLN A 402 -15.85 -22.76 -2.36
N PHE A 403 -15.23 -22.35 -1.26
CA PHE A 403 -15.62 -21.18 -0.48
C PHE A 403 -14.55 -20.08 -0.55
N PRO A 404 -14.96 -18.82 -0.66
CA PRO A 404 -14.12 -17.67 -0.35
C PRO A 404 -13.58 -17.73 1.07
N ASP A 405 -12.38 -17.19 1.30
CA ASP A 405 -11.71 -17.21 2.61
C ASP A 405 -12.56 -16.56 3.72
N ASP A 406 -13.36 -15.54 3.39
CA ASP A 406 -14.29 -14.87 4.31
C ASP A 406 -15.52 -15.72 4.67
N MET A 407 -15.91 -16.65 3.79
CA MET A 407 -17.06 -17.56 3.97
C MET A 407 -16.65 -18.96 4.47
N LEU A 408 -15.35 -19.25 4.50
CA LEU A 408 -14.81 -20.52 4.98
C LEU A 408 -15.26 -20.89 6.41
N PRO A 409 -15.50 -19.95 7.36
CA PRO A 409 -16.04 -20.27 8.68
C PRO A 409 -17.42 -20.96 8.64
N ASP A 410 -18.25 -20.70 7.62
CA ASP A 410 -19.57 -21.31 7.45
C ASP A 410 -19.52 -22.68 6.76
N ALA A 411 -18.42 -23.00 6.08
CA ALA A 411 -18.26 -24.19 5.24
C ALA A 411 -18.61 -25.51 5.96
N PRO A 412 -18.23 -25.75 7.23
CA PRO A 412 -18.61 -26.98 7.94
C PRO A 412 -20.12 -27.12 8.15
N ARG A 413 -20.85 -26.02 8.33
CA ARG A 413 -22.32 -26.04 8.51
C ARG A 413 -23.04 -26.26 7.19
N VAL A 414 -22.59 -25.56 6.14
CA VAL A 414 -23.08 -25.77 4.76
C VAL A 414 -22.86 -27.22 4.33
N PHE A 415 -21.67 -27.78 4.61
CA PHE A 415 -21.36 -29.19 4.39
C PHE A 415 -22.36 -30.13 5.10
N GLN A 416 -22.69 -29.85 6.37
CA GLN A 416 -23.65 -30.65 7.13
C GLN A 416 -25.07 -30.57 6.55
N LEU A 417 -25.52 -29.37 6.17
CA LEU A 417 -26.83 -29.17 5.55
C LEU A 417 -26.95 -29.92 4.22
N LEU A 418 -25.95 -29.81 3.35
CA LEU A 418 -25.88 -30.56 2.09
C LEU A 418 -25.81 -32.07 2.32
N SER A 419 -25.01 -32.53 3.28
CA SER A 419 -24.90 -33.96 3.61
C SER A 419 -26.22 -34.54 4.10
N ARG A 420 -26.93 -33.82 4.99
CA ARG A 420 -28.27 -34.21 5.48
C ARG A 420 -29.30 -34.20 4.35
N GLY A 421 -29.27 -33.18 3.50
CA GLY A 421 -30.11 -33.09 2.32
C GLY A 421 -29.90 -34.29 1.40
N LEU A 422 -28.67 -34.56 0.97
CA LEU A 422 -28.35 -35.66 0.05
C LEU A 422 -28.67 -37.05 0.61
N ALA A 423 -28.63 -37.23 1.93
CA ALA A 423 -29.03 -38.49 2.60
C ALA A 423 -30.56 -38.72 2.59
N THR A 424 -31.36 -37.69 2.34
CA THR A 424 -32.83 -37.78 2.33
C THR A 424 -33.34 -38.01 0.89
N PRO A 425 -34.03 -39.13 0.58
CA PRO A 425 -34.54 -39.40 -0.76
C PRO A 425 -35.71 -38.46 -1.12
N ASN A 426 -35.72 -37.95 -2.37
CA ASN A 426 -36.74 -37.02 -2.91
C ASN A 426 -38.18 -37.54 -2.69
N THR A 427 -38.94 -36.90 -1.81
CA THR A 427 -40.41 -36.85 -1.90
C THR A 427 -40.78 -35.50 -2.51
N THR A 428 -41.07 -35.45 -3.81
CA THR A 428 -41.69 -34.27 -4.41
C THR A 428 -42.99 -34.61 -5.13
N ASN A 429 -44.04 -33.95 -4.63
CA ASN A 429 -45.18 -33.33 -5.31
C ASN A 429 -46.33 -34.18 -5.89
N ASN A 430 -47.53 -33.90 -5.37
CA ASN A 430 -48.69 -33.46 -6.18
C ASN A 430 -49.55 -32.46 -5.38
N GLY A 431 -49.91 -31.33 -6.00
CA GLY A 431 -50.77 -30.24 -5.46
C GLY A 431 -52.22 -30.68 -5.21
N THR A 432 -53.06 -30.01 -4.42
CA THR A 432 -53.71 -28.68 -4.63
C THR A 432 -54.45 -28.26 -3.29
N PRO A 433 -55.12 -27.08 -3.15
CA PRO A 433 -55.09 -26.21 -1.94
C PRO A 433 -56.19 -26.52 -0.88
N PRO A 434 -56.21 -25.84 0.29
CA PRO A 434 -57.07 -26.23 1.40
C PRO A 434 -58.50 -25.69 1.25
N ALA A 435 -59.49 -26.55 1.43
CA ALA A 435 -60.86 -26.15 1.70
C ALA A 435 -61.49 -27.04 2.79
N GLN A 436 -61.64 -26.41 3.96
CA GLN A 436 -62.76 -26.51 4.91
C GLN A 436 -63.09 -27.85 5.61
N ASN A 437 -63.25 -27.67 6.93
CA ASN A 437 -64.14 -28.37 7.86
C ASN A 437 -63.60 -29.55 8.67
N GLU A 438 -63.42 -29.22 9.96
CA GLU A 438 -64.06 -29.83 11.13
C GLU A 438 -63.86 -31.33 11.45
N GLU A 439 -63.45 -31.50 12.71
CA GLU A 439 -63.78 -32.57 13.65
C GLU A 439 -63.01 -33.90 13.68
N ALA A 440 -62.59 -34.20 14.92
CA ALA A 440 -62.61 -35.48 15.59
C ALA A 440 -61.52 -36.54 15.30
N ALA A 441 -60.65 -36.69 16.32
CA ALA A 441 -60.39 -37.93 17.05
C ALA A 441 -59.91 -39.21 16.32
N SER A 442 -58.66 -39.56 16.67
CA SER A 442 -58.23 -40.87 17.17
C SER A 442 -57.98 -42.06 16.21
N ARG A 443 -56.86 -42.73 16.52
CA ARG A 443 -56.49 -44.15 16.32
C ARG A 443 -55.75 -44.58 15.04
N ALA A 444 -54.77 -45.46 15.31
CA ALA A 444 -53.71 -46.04 14.49
C ALA A 444 -54.16 -46.88 13.29
N PRO A 445 -53.21 -47.39 12.48
CA PRO A 445 -53.22 -48.83 12.24
C PRO A 445 -51.83 -49.49 12.18
N GLU A 446 -51.79 -50.74 12.64
CA GLU A 446 -50.76 -51.72 12.31
C GLU A 446 -50.97 -52.30 10.90
N SER A 447 -49.83 -52.72 10.34
CA SER A 447 -49.65 -53.77 9.31
C SER A 447 -50.00 -53.41 7.86
N LEU A 448 -48.96 -53.43 7.01
CA LEU A 448 -48.93 -54.33 5.84
C LEU A 448 -47.51 -54.39 5.25
N GLU A 449 -46.57 -54.89 6.05
CA GLU A 449 -45.36 -55.52 5.51
C GLU A 449 -45.74 -56.91 4.98
N LYS A 450 -45.96 -57.00 3.66
CA LYS A 450 -45.76 -58.18 2.80
C LYS A 450 -46.51 -57.92 1.51
N SER A 451 -45.77 -57.64 0.45
CA SER A 451 -46.02 -58.14 -0.93
C SER A 451 -45.44 -57.22 -2.02
N VAL A 452 -44.20 -56.73 -1.88
CA VAL A 452 -43.44 -56.26 -3.07
C VAL A 452 -41.95 -56.57 -2.95
N SER A 453 -41.64 -57.80 -2.53
CA SER A 453 -40.29 -58.37 -2.61
C SER A 453 -40.29 -59.47 -3.67
N GLN A 454 -40.45 -59.11 -4.94
CA GLN A 454 -40.12 -59.96 -6.09
C GLN A 454 -40.32 -59.16 -7.38
N LEU A 455 -39.31 -58.36 -7.75
CA LEU A 455 -38.92 -58.04 -9.12
C LEU A 455 -37.57 -57.30 -9.02
N SER A 456 -36.50 -58.09 -9.07
CA SER A 456 -35.14 -57.60 -9.14
C SER A 456 -34.87 -57.06 -10.55
N VAL A 457 -34.57 -55.78 -10.67
CA VAL A 457 -33.62 -55.28 -11.67
C VAL A 457 -32.46 -54.68 -10.89
N SER A 458 -31.34 -55.40 -10.95
CA SER A 458 -30.02 -55.02 -10.49
C SER A 458 -29.55 -53.77 -11.22
N ASP A 459 -29.60 -52.62 -10.53
CA ASP A 459 -28.61 -51.54 -10.61
C ASP A 459 -29.05 -50.39 -9.70
N THR A 460 -28.88 -50.58 -8.40
CA THR A 460 -28.76 -49.46 -7.48
C THR A 460 -27.45 -49.62 -6.74
N THR A 461 -26.33 -49.41 -7.45
CA THR A 461 -25.12 -48.92 -6.77
C THR A 461 -25.56 -47.77 -5.87
N GLU A 462 -25.42 -47.92 -4.56
CA GLU A 462 -25.68 -46.86 -3.58
C GLU A 462 -25.02 -45.57 -4.06
N TRP A 463 -25.83 -44.62 -4.56
CA TRP A 463 -25.34 -43.31 -4.95
C TRP A 463 -25.04 -42.55 -3.66
N SER A 464 -23.80 -42.68 -3.19
CA SER A 464 -23.28 -42.03 -1.98
C SER A 464 -22.39 -40.86 -2.41
N PRO A 465 -22.95 -39.65 -2.57
CA PRO A 465 -22.17 -38.48 -2.92
C PRO A 465 -21.17 -38.13 -1.80
N LYS A 466 -19.92 -37.89 -2.17
CA LYS A 466 -18.85 -37.39 -1.30
C LYS A 466 -18.64 -35.91 -1.54
N LEU A 467 -18.64 -35.15 -0.46
CA LEU A 467 -18.39 -33.71 -0.48
C LEU A 467 -16.94 -33.45 -0.03
N TYR A 468 -16.27 -32.49 -0.66
CA TYR A 468 -14.93 -32.00 -0.30
C TYR A 468 -14.98 -30.49 -0.16
N ILE A 469 -14.33 -29.92 0.84
CA ILE A 469 -14.24 -28.47 1.01
C ILE A 469 -12.94 -27.98 0.40
N LEU A 470 -13.03 -27.00 -0.48
CA LEU A 470 -11.93 -26.24 -1.04
C LEU A 470 -12.01 -24.79 -0.55
N ALA A 471 -10.85 -24.19 -0.30
CA ALA A 471 -10.73 -22.76 0.00
C ALA A 471 -10.51 -21.96 -1.30
N ASP A 472 -10.21 -20.67 -1.17
CA ASP A 472 -9.96 -19.81 -2.32
C ASP A 472 -8.82 -20.29 -3.21
N THR A 473 -8.94 -19.93 -4.49
CA THR A 473 -7.89 -20.23 -5.46
C THR A 473 -6.67 -19.36 -5.19
N SER A 474 -5.48 -19.87 -5.51
CA SER A 474 -4.26 -19.07 -5.48
C SER A 474 -4.25 -17.92 -6.51
N TYR A 475 -5.26 -17.79 -7.36
CA TYR A 475 -5.33 -16.87 -8.49
C TYR A 475 -6.28 -15.69 -8.25
N GLY A 476 -7.26 -15.86 -7.37
CA GLY A 476 -8.28 -14.87 -7.02
C GLY A 476 -9.57 -15.53 -6.53
N THR A 477 -10.31 -14.83 -5.68
CA THR A 477 -11.53 -15.35 -5.04
C THR A 477 -12.68 -15.55 -6.01
N CYS A 478 -12.71 -14.77 -7.10
CA CYS A 478 -13.75 -14.85 -8.12
C CYS A 478 -13.56 -15.97 -9.16
N CYS A 479 -12.44 -16.69 -9.12
CA CYS A 479 -12.13 -17.75 -10.07
C CYS A 479 -12.52 -19.13 -9.52
N VAL A 480 -12.88 -20.05 -10.42
CA VAL A 480 -13.11 -21.45 -10.06
C VAL A 480 -11.78 -22.21 -10.07
N ASP A 481 -11.49 -23.02 -9.05
CA ASP A 481 -10.29 -23.87 -9.01
C ASP A 481 -10.56 -25.29 -9.53
N GLU A 482 -10.49 -25.46 -10.84
CA GLU A 482 -10.63 -26.80 -11.45
C GLU A 482 -9.44 -27.71 -11.11
N VAL A 483 -8.25 -27.13 -10.90
CA VAL A 483 -7.03 -27.91 -10.64
C VAL A 483 -7.09 -28.54 -9.26
N ALA A 484 -7.46 -27.79 -8.23
CA ALA A 484 -7.63 -28.33 -6.88
C ALA A 484 -8.77 -29.36 -6.83
N ALA A 485 -9.87 -29.12 -7.55
CA ALA A 485 -10.99 -30.05 -7.65
C ALA A 485 -10.61 -31.38 -8.34
N GLU A 486 -9.73 -31.34 -9.34
CA GLU A 486 -9.19 -32.54 -9.99
C GLU A 486 -8.33 -33.39 -9.05
N HIS A 487 -7.61 -32.80 -8.09
CA HIS A 487 -6.81 -33.57 -7.13
C HIS A 487 -7.67 -34.43 -6.19
N VAL A 488 -8.95 -34.11 -6.04
CA VAL A 488 -9.93 -34.93 -5.30
C VAL A 488 -10.85 -35.72 -6.25
N ASP A 489 -10.51 -35.75 -7.55
CA ASP A 489 -11.28 -36.32 -8.65
C ASP A 489 -12.76 -35.87 -8.63
N ALA A 490 -13.04 -34.59 -8.36
CA ALA A 490 -14.40 -34.08 -8.33
C ALA A 490 -15.08 -34.20 -9.71
N ASP A 491 -16.37 -34.52 -9.72
CA ASP A 491 -17.20 -34.53 -10.93
C ASP A 491 -17.80 -33.14 -11.21
N VAL A 492 -17.88 -32.28 -10.18
CA VAL A 492 -18.44 -30.92 -10.24
C VAL A 492 -17.82 -30.04 -9.16
N VAL A 493 -17.73 -28.72 -9.43
CA VAL A 493 -17.37 -27.70 -8.44
C VAL A 493 -18.60 -26.85 -8.11
N VAL A 494 -18.93 -26.71 -6.83
CA VAL A 494 -19.89 -25.72 -6.34
C VAL A 494 -19.07 -24.51 -5.88
N HIS A 495 -19.23 -23.39 -6.57
CA HIS A 495 -18.49 -22.16 -6.28
C HIS A 495 -19.41 -21.17 -5.56
N TYR A 496 -19.05 -20.84 -4.32
CA TYR A 496 -19.81 -19.91 -3.48
C TYR A 496 -19.27 -18.47 -3.57
N GLY A 497 -20.17 -17.49 -3.50
CA GLY A 497 -19.83 -16.07 -3.46
C GLY A 497 -19.67 -15.42 -4.83
N ARG A 498 -18.94 -14.30 -4.89
CA ARG A 498 -18.75 -13.51 -6.12
C ARG A 498 -17.89 -14.30 -7.11
N SER A 499 -18.31 -14.33 -8.37
CA SER A 499 -17.62 -15.04 -9.46
C SER A 499 -17.41 -14.14 -10.67
N CYS A 500 -16.28 -14.33 -11.35
CA CYS A 500 -15.99 -13.70 -12.64
C CYS A 500 -16.73 -14.37 -13.80
N LEU A 501 -17.42 -15.49 -13.56
CA LEU A 501 -18.20 -16.25 -14.55
C LEU A 501 -17.40 -16.67 -15.79
N SER A 502 -16.07 -16.71 -15.68
CA SER A 502 -15.23 -17.16 -16.78
C SER A 502 -15.52 -18.63 -17.09
N PRO A 503 -15.63 -19.01 -18.37
CA PRO A 503 -15.95 -20.38 -18.74
C PRO A 503 -14.83 -21.32 -18.30
N THR A 504 -15.22 -22.40 -17.61
CA THR A 504 -14.31 -23.46 -17.19
C THR A 504 -14.04 -24.44 -18.33
N SER A 505 -12.93 -25.17 -18.22
CA SER A 505 -12.43 -26.01 -19.32
C SER A 505 -12.71 -27.49 -19.14
N ARG A 506 -12.75 -27.99 -17.90
CA ARG A 506 -12.63 -29.41 -17.56
C ARG A 506 -13.80 -29.92 -16.73
N LEU A 507 -14.27 -29.11 -15.78
CA LEU A 507 -15.33 -29.49 -14.84
C LEU A 507 -16.56 -28.57 -14.96
N PRO A 508 -17.77 -29.13 -14.82
CA PRO A 508 -18.98 -28.34 -14.66
C PRO A 508 -18.95 -27.59 -13.33
N VAL A 509 -19.59 -26.41 -13.31
CA VAL A 509 -19.63 -25.55 -12.12
C VAL A 509 -21.07 -25.20 -11.79
N ILE A 510 -21.43 -25.35 -10.52
CA ILE A 510 -22.64 -24.82 -9.92
C ILE A 510 -22.28 -23.51 -9.22
N TYR A 511 -22.83 -22.40 -9.69
CA TYR A 511 -22.57 -21.09 -9.09
C TYR A 511 -23.65 -20.73 -8.06
N VAL A 512 -23.20 -20.36 -6.86
CA VAL A 512 -24.04 -19.89 -5.76
C VAL A 512 -23.52 -18.53 -5.29
N PHE A 513 -24.12 -17.44 -5.77
CA PHE A 513 -23.58 -16.08 -5.57
C PHE A 513 -23.75 -15.52 -4.16
N THR A 514 -24.44 -16.25 -3.29
CA THR A 514 -24.85 -15.86 -1.93
C THR A 514 -25.79 -14.64 -1.88
N HIS A 515 -26.98 -14.83 -1.31
CA HIS A 515 -27.99 -13.77 -1.27
C HIS A 515 -27.59 -12.68 -0.28
N LYS A 516 -27.32 -11.46 -0.79
CA LYS A 516 -27.11 -10.27 0.04
C LYS A 516 -28.39 -9.42 0.10
N ALA A 517 -28.73 -8.94 1.29
CA ALA A 517 -29.86 -8.05 1.48
C ALA A 517 -29.59 -6.68 0.82
N LEU A 518 -30.59 -6.14 0.12
CA LEU A 518 -30.55 -4.82 -0.50
C LEU A 518 -31.87 -4.08 -0.23
N PRO A 519 -31.86 -2.93 0.47
CA PRO A 519 -33.06 -2.13 0.65
C PRO A 519 -33.47 -1.50 -0.70
N ILE A 520 -34.61 -1.94 -1.24
CA ILE A 520 -35.07 -1.57 -2.60
C ILE A 520 -35.52 -0.10 -2.68
N ASP A 521 -36.20 0.43 -1.66
CA ASP A 521 -36.78 1.77 -1.74
C ASP A 521 -35.72 2.90 -1.84
N PRO A 522 -34.60 2.87 -1.09
CA PRO A 522 -33.48 3.79 -1.32
C PRO A 522 -32.91 3.73 -2.73
N VAL A 523 -32.78 2.53 -3.32
CA VAL A 523 -32.27 2.35 -4.68
C VAL A 523 -33.22 2.99 -5.70
N LEU A 524 -34.53 2.78 -5.55
CA LEU A 524 -35.54 3.40 -6.42
C LEU A 524 -35.53 4.92 -6.33
N ARG A 525 -35.38 5.49 -5.11
CA ARG A 525 -35.26 6.94 -4.92
C ARG A 525 -34.02 7.49 -5.61
N ALA A 526 -32.87 6.86 -5.38
CA ALA A 526 -31.60 7.23 -5.99
C ALA A 526 -31.64 7.15 -7.53
N PHE A 527 -32.29 6.11 -8.07
CA PHE A 527 -32.51 5.96 -9.51
C PHE A 527 -33.34 7.11 -10.09
N LYS A 528 -34.46 7.45 -9.45
CA LYS A 528 -35.34 8.55 -9.88
C LYS A 528 -34.67 9.93 -9.81
N GLU A 529 -33.85 10.15 -8.78
CA GLU A 529 -33.05 11.37 -8.66
C GLU A 529 -31.98 11.49 -9.75
N THR A 530 -31.43 10.36 -10.20
CA THR A 530 -30.41 10.32 -11.27
C THR A 530 -31.04 10.45 -12.66
N TYR A 531 -32.20 9.82 -12.88
CA TYR A 531 -32.92 9.80 -14.15
C TYR A 531 -34.33 10.40 -14.00
N PRO A 532 -34.46 11.74 -13.93
CA PRO A 532 -35.76 12.39 -13.77
C PRO A 532 -36.66 12.26 -15.02
N ASP A 533 -36.09 11.98 -16.20
CA ASP A 533 -36.84 11.74 -17.44
C ASP A 533 -37.14 10.24 -17.64
N PRO A 534 -38.42 9.82 -17.59
CA PRO A 534 -38.83 8.41 -17.73
C PRO A 534 -38.62 7.80 -19.13
N THR A 535 -38.28 8.63 -20.13
CA THR A 535 -38.03 8.18 -21.51
C THR A 535 -36.56 7.82 -21.76
N THR A 536 -35.67 8.09 -20.79
CA THR A 536 -34.24 7.79 -20.90
C THR A 536 -34.00 6.28 -21.05
N LYS A 537 -33.16 5.89 -22.03
CA LYS A 537 -32.72 4.51 -22.23
C LYS A 537 -31.71 4.10 -21.16
N VAL A 538 -32.11 3.25 -20.21
CA VAL A 538 -31.24 2.80 -19.11
C VAL A 538 -31.20 1.29 -18.98
N ILE A 539 -29.99 0.75 -18.87
CA ILE A 539 -29.71 -0.66 -18.55
C ILE A 539 -29.40 -0.76 -17.06
N ILE A 540 -30.08 -1.66 -16.35
CA ILE A 540 -29.86 -1.92 -14.93
C ILE A 540 -29.05 -3.21 -14.80
N ALA A 541 -27.85 -3.09 -14.22
CA ALA A 541 -26.98 -4.19 -13.91
C ALA A 541 -26.56 -4.16 -12.44
N ALA A 542 -26.12 -5.29 -11.91
CA ALA A 542 -25.60 -5.38 -10.55
C ALA A 542 -24.42 -6.36 -10.49
N ASP A 543 -23.66 -6.27 -9.41
CA ASP A 543 -22.79 -7.36 -8.99
C ASP A 543 -23.59 -8.67 -8.88
N VAL A 544 -22.93 -9.81 -9.12
CA VAL A 544 -23.56 -11.13 -9.10
C VAL A 544 -24.25 -11.41 -7.75
N THR A 545 -23.74 -10.88 -6.64
CA THR A 545 -24.34 -11.05 -5.30
C THR A 545 -25.66 -10.30 -5.09
N TYR A 546 -26.00 -9.35 -5.97
CA TYR A 546 -27.21 -8.52 -5.89
C TYR A 546 -28.15 -8.72 -7.09
N THR A 547 -27.87 -9.67 -7.98
CA THR A 547 -28.59 -9.83 -9.24
C THR A 547 -30.06 -10.21 -9.04
N ASP A 548 -30.40 -10.94 -7.97
CA ASP A 548 -31.79 -11.35 -7.68
C ASP A 548 -32.74 -10.16 -7.48
N HIS A 549 -32.21 -8.99 -7.09
CA HIS A 549 -33.00 -7.78 -6.85
C HIS A 549 -33.36 -7.03 -8.13
N ILE A 550 -32.65 -7.27 -9.25
CA ILE A 550 -32.81 -6.49 -10.50
C ILE A 550 -34.23 -6.61 -11.04
N SER A 551 -34.80 -7.82 -11.08
CA SER A 551 -36.15 -8.08 -11.59
C SER A 551 -37.24 -7.31 -10.82
N THR A 552 -37.08 -7.23 -9.50
CA THR A 552 -37.98 -6.50 -8.60
C THR A 552 -37.86 -4.99 -8.79
N ILE A 553 -36.64 -4.47 -8.91
CA ILE A 553 -36.36 -3.05 -9.17
C ILE A 553 -36.96 -2.64 -10.53
N HIS A 554 -36.71 -3.42 -11.58
CA HIS A 554 -37.23 -3.17 -12.92
C HIS A 554 -38.76 -3.13 -12.96
N SER A 555 -39.42 -4.12 -12.36
CA SER A 555 -40.89 -4.16 -12.30
C SER A 555 -41.49 -2.95 -11.60
N ARG A 556 -40.88 -2.48 -10.50
CA ARG A 556 -41.33 -1.28 -9.77
C ARG A 556 -41.11 0.00 -10.58
N LEU A 557 -39.96 0.15 -11.24
CA LEU A 557 -39.68 1.32 -12.08
C LEU A 557 -40.60 1.39 -13.31
N MET A 558 -40.96 0.25 -13.91
CA MET A 558 -41.95 0.21 -14.99
C MET A 558 -43.34 0.67 -14.50
N GLN A 559 -43.75 0.28 -13.29
CA GLN A 559 -45.00 0.76 -12.68
C GLN A 559 -44.98 2.28 -12.42
N ASP A 560 -43.80 2.84 -12.14
CA ASP A 560 -43.59 4.27 -11.94
C ASP A 560 -43.53 5.09 -13.26
N GLY A 561 -43.69 4.45 -14.42
CA GLY A 561 -43.83 5.11 -15.72
C GLY A 561 -42.58 5.18 -16.60
N TYR A 562 -41.49 4.49 -16.24
CA TYR A 562 -40.32 4.37 -17.10
C TYR A 562 -40.56 3.39 -18.25
N THR A 563 -40.30 3.81 -19.49
CA THR A 563 -40.65 3.05 -20.70
C THR A 563 -39.47 2.35 -21.37
N ASN A 564 -38.26 2.87 -21.22
CA ASN A 564 -37.05 2.39 -21.90
C ASN A 564 -36.03 1.80 -20.91
N LEU A 565 -36.46 0.83 -20.10
CA LEU A 565 -35.61 0.14 -19.12
C LEU A 565 -35.35 -1.31 -19.51
N TYR A 566 -34.10 -1.74 -19.39
CA TYR A 566 -33.71 -3.13 -19.58
C TYR A 566 -33.04 -3.68 -18.31
N ALA A 567 -33.56 -4.80 -17.81
CA ALA A 567 -32.98 -5.57 -16.71
C ALA A 567 -32.01 -6.61 -17.27
N THR A 568 -30.75 -6.59 -16.84
CA THR A 568 -29.78 -7.60 -17.29
C THR A 568 -29.92 -8.89 -16.48
N ASP A 569 -29.88 -10.02 -17.17
CA ASP A 569 -29.70 -11.35 -16.59
C ASP A 569 -28.24 -11.82 -16.74
N LEU A 570 -27.84 -12.82 -15.96
CA LEU A 570 -26.50 -13.40 -16.02
C LEU A 570 -26.33 -14.28 -17.27
N LEU A 571 -25.21 -14.07 -17.97
CA LEU A 571 -24.70 -14.96 -19.01
C LEU A 571 -23.33 -15.50 -18.60
N HIS A 572 -22.97 -16.68 -19.08
CA HIS A 572 -21.61 -17.24 -18.95
C HIS A 572 -20.78 -16.96 -20.20
N ASP A 573 -20.81 -15.71 -20.64
CA ASP A 573 -20.12 -15.23 -21.82
C ASP A 573 -19.40 -13.91 -21.50
N PRO A 574 -18.09 -13.95 -21.17
CA PRO A 574 -17.33 -12.75 -20.86
C PRO A 574 -17.09 -11.86 -22.10
N SER A 575 -17.30 -12.40 -23.30
CA SER A 575 -17.15 -11.70 -24.58
C SER A 575 -18.43 -10.98 -25.05
N SER A 576 -19.54 -11.11 -24.33
CA SER A 576 -20.78 -10.40 -24.65
C SER A 576 -20.58 -8.88 -24.60
N VAL A 577 -21.48 -8.14 -25.28
CA VAL A 577 -21.38 -6.67 -25.44
C VAL A 577 -21.23 -5.96 -24.09
N ILE A 578 -22.04 -6.37 -23.10
CA ILE A 578 -21.80 -6.15 -21.68
C ILE A 578 -21.34 -7.50 -21.10
N PRO A 579 -20.11 -7.62 -20.59
CA PRO A 579 -19.56 -8.91 -20.14
C PRO A 579 -20.48 -9.67 -19.17
N ASN A 580 -20.76 -10.94 -19.48
CA ASN A 580 -21.59 -11.85 -18.68
C ASN A 580 -23.02 -11.34 -18.40
N ARG A 581 -23.57 -10.49 -19.28
CA ARG A 581 -24.91 -9.90 -19.12
C ARG A 581 -25.69 -9.93 -20.42
N THR A 582 -27.02 -10.13 -20.30
CA THR A 582 -27.93 -9.95 -21.42
C THR A 582 -28.02 -8.48 -21.84
N VAL A 583 -28.43 -8.24 -23.09
CA VAL A 583 -28.57 -6.91 -23.67
C VAL A 583 -29.91 -6.78 -24.40
N PRO A 584 -30.44 -5.55 -24.56
CA PRO A 584 -31.66 -5.32 -25.34
C PRO A 584 -31.56 -5.88 -26.77
N ASP A 585 -32.67 -6.31 -27.35
CA ASP A 585 -32.69 -6.87 -28.72
C ASP A 585 -32.10 -5.91 -29.76
N SER A 586 -32.32 -4.60 -29.62
CA SER A 586 -31.72 -3.58 -30.48
C SER A 586 -30.18 -3.57 -30.43
N VAL A 587 -29.60 -3.81 -29.25
CA VAL A 587 -28.15 -3.94 -29.05
C VAL A 587 -27.64 -5.29 -29.53
N ARG A 588 -28.45 -6.35 -29.42
CA ARG A 588 -28.10 -7.67 -29.93
C ARG A 588 -28.01 -7.69 -31.45
N GLU A 589 -28.92 -6.98 -32.14
CA GLU A 589 -28.90 -6.83 -33.60
C GLU A 589 -27.82 -5.87 -34.08
N ASN A 590 -27.61 -4.77 -33.35
CA ASN A 590 -26.56 -3.79 -33.63
C ASN A 590 -25.80 -3.38 -32.36
N PRO A 591 -24.61 -3.96 -32.09
CA PRO A 591 -23.83 -3.69 -30.89
C PRO A 591 -23.47 -2.21 -30.66
N ASP A 592 -23.32 -1.42 -31.73
CA ASP A 592 -22.97 0.01 -31.64
C ASP A 592 -24.10 0.86 -31.05
N SER A 593 -25.34 0.37 -31.10
CA SER A 593 -26.50 1.04 -30.50
C SER A 593 -26.44 1.09 -28.97
N LEU A 594 -25.53 0.35 -28.33
CA LEU A 594 -25.28 0.44 -26.89
C LEU A 594 -24.86 1.85 -26.46
N SER A 595 -24.24 2.63 -27.37
CA SER A 595 -23.82 4.01 -27.10
C SER A 595 -24.99 4.96 -26.80
N GLU A 596 -26.22 4.58 -27.17
CA GLU A 596 -27.44 5.33 -26.86
C GLU A 596 -27.99 5.04 -25.45
N TRP A 597 -27.49 4.00 -24.78
CA TRP A 597 -27.95 3.57 -23.46
C TRP A 597 -27.01 4.07 -22.36
N GLN A 598 -27.59 4.35 -21.19
CA GLN A 598 -26.85 4.60 -19.96
C GLN A 598 -26.90 3.35 -19.06
N LEU A 599 -25.84 3.11 -18.28
CA LEU A 599 -25.77 1.99 -17.35
C LEU A 599 -25.96 2.48 -15.92
N PHE A 600 -26.92 1.89 -15.21
CA PHE A 600 -27.04 2.01 -13.76
C PHE A 600 -26.58 0.71 -13.11
N HIS A 601 -25.43 0.76 -12.43
CA HIS A 601 -24.81 -0.41 -11.82
C HIS A 601 -24.99 -0.40 -10.29
N ILE A 602 -25.52 -1.48 -9.71
CA ILE A 602 -25.67 -1.65 -8.26
C ILE A 602 -24.44 -2.38 -7.71
N SER A 603 -23.83 -1.83 -6.67
CA SER A 603 -22.50 -2.18 -6.14
C SER A 603 -21.36 -1.71 -7.06
N ASP A 604 -20.13 -1.64 -6.54
CA ASP A 604 -18.96 -1.20 -7.28
C ASP A 604 -18.50 -2.26 -8.30
N PRO A 605 -18.56 -1.97 -9.61
CA PRO A 605 -18.11 -2.89 -10.64
C PRO A 605 -16.58 -3.00 -10.68
N PRO A 606 -16.03 -4.15 -11.12
CA PRO A 606 -14.59 -4.27 -11.34
C PRO A 606 -14.09 -3.28 -12.40
N THR A 607 -12.86 -2.79 -12.25
CA THR A 607 -12.28 -1.78 -13.14
C THR A 607 -12.22 -2.24 -14.60
N ALA A 608 -12.01 -3.54 -14.84
CA ALA A 608 -12.06 -4.14 -16.17
C ALA A 608 -13.43 -3.92 -16.85
N LEU A 609 -14.54 -4.08 -16.12
CA LEU A 609 -15.88 -3.83 -16.64
C LEU A 609 -16.07 -2.35 -17.00
N LEU A 610 -15.65 -1.44 -16.13
CA LEU A 610 -15.71 0.00 -16.38
C LEU A 610 -14.91 0.40 -17.62
N MET A 611 -13.70 -0.15 -17.79
CA MET A 611 -12.87 0.13 -18.95
C MET A 611 -13.47 -0.43 -20.25
N THR A 612 -14.05 -1.64 -20.22
CA THR A 612 -14.70 -2.24 -21.39
C THR A 612 -15.92 -1.43 -21.84
N LEU A 613 -16.68 -0.88 -20.90
CA LEU A 613 -17.90 -0.12 -21.20
C LEU A 613 -17.65 1.37 -21.46
N ALA A 614 -16.47 1.88 -21.12
CA ALA A 614 -16.09 3.28 -21.21
C ALA A 614 -16.43 3.98 -22.54
N SER A 615 -16.26 3.29 -23.67
CA SER A 615 -16.54 3.80 -25.01
C SER A 615 -17.81 3.21 -25.63
N ARG A 616 -18.50 2.30 -24.92
CA ARG A 616 -19.64 1.54 -25.44
C ARG A 616 -20.98 2.04 -24.92
N VAL A 617 -21.03 2.72 -23.77
CA VAL A 617 -22.25 3.32 -23.20
C VAL A 617 -22.13 4.84 -23.11
N SER A 618 -23.27 5.53 -23.07
CA SER A 618 -23.30 6.99 -22.95
C SER A 618 -22.79 7.49 -21.59
N ALA A 619 -23.21 6.84 -20.51
CA ALA A 619 -22.80 7.16 -19.14
C ALA A 619 -22.95 5.94 -18.24
N ILE A 620 -22.18 5.91 -17.15
CA ILE A 620 -22.25 4.87 -16.11
C ILE A 620 -22.49 5.56 -14.77
N HIS A 621 -23.55 5.17 -14.07
CA HIS A 621 -23.85 5.61 -12.71
C HIS A 621 -23.79 4.41 -11.77
N ILE A 622 -22.98 4.52 -10.72
CA ILE A 622 -22.75 3.44 -9.75
C ILE A 622 -23.50 3.77 -8.45
N TYR A 623 -24.32 2.84 -7.99
CA TYR A 623 -24.96 2.89 -6.68
C TYR A 623 -24.10 2.12 -5.66
N PRO A 624 -23.43 2.79 -4.71
CA PRO A 624 -22.55 2.13 -3.75
C PRO A 624 -23.34 1.36 -2.69
N THR A 625 -22.79 0.22 -2.25
CA THR A 625 -23.44 -0.70 -1.30
C THR A 625 -22.67 -0.88 0.01
N ASP A 626 -21.63 -0.08 0.25
CA ASP A 626 -20.73 -0.22 1.41
C ASP A 626 -21.37 0.20 2.74
N ASP A 627 -22.32 1.14 2.73
CA ASP A 627 -23.04 1.61 3.91
C ASP A 627 -24.57 1.66 3.66
N LEU A 628 -25.19 0.49 3.72
CA LEU A 628 -26.65 0.32 3.60
C LEU A 628 -27.45 0.94 4.76
N SER A 629 -26.79 1.43 5.82
CA SER A 629 -27.43 2.04 7.00
C SER A 629 -27.75 3.52 6.80
N SER A 630 -27.03 4.19 5.90
CA SER A 630 -27.25 5.59 5.54
C SER A 630 -28.39 5.69 4.51
N GLY A 631 -29.58 6.12 4.92
CA GLY A 631 -30.77 6.17 4.05
C GLY A 631 -30.74 7.20 2.90
N ASN A 632 -29.57 7.78 2.57
CA ASN A 632 -29.43 8.83 1.55
C ASN A 632 -28.15 8.65 0.71
N ILE A 633 -28.09 7.56 -0.04
CA ILE A 633 -26.97 7.21 -0.92
C ILE A 633 -27.19 7.83 -2.30
N LYS A 634 -26.20 8.58 -2.80
CA LYS A 634 -26.22 9.19 -4.13
C LYS A 634 -25.42 8.36 -5.14
N PRO A 635 -25.97 8.03 -6.32
CA PRO A 635 -25.22 7.38 -7.37
C PRO A 635 -24.07 8.27 -7.89
N LEU A 636 -22.92 7.66 -8.15
CA LEU A 636 -21.72 8.36 -8.59
C LEU A 636 -21.50 8.13 -10.10
N PRO A 637 -21.24 9.18 -10.90
CA PRO A 637 -20.86 8.99 -12.29
C PRO A 637 -19.44 8.41 -12.37
N ALA A 638 -19.28 7.33 -13.13
CA ALA A 638 -17.97 6.72 -13.36
C ALA A 638 -17.23 7.46 -14.48
N SER A 639 -15.93 7.75 -14.28
CA SER A 639 -15.06 8.32 -15.30
C SER A 639 -13.81 7.48 -15.50
N THR A 640 -13.63 6.95 -16.71
CA THR A 640 -12.53 6.06 -17.10
C THR A 640 -11.51 6.71 -18.03
N ALA A 641 -11.79 7.92 -18.53
CA ALA A 641 -10.95 8.62 -19.50
C ALA A 641 -9.48 8.77 -19.04
N LYS A 642 -9.27 9.13 -17.76
CA LYS A 642 -7.93 9.25 -17.17
C LYS A 642 -7.25 7.89 -16.99
N ALA A 643 -8.00 6.81 -16.74
CA ALA A 643 -7.45 5.47 -16.66
C ALA A 643 -7.00 4.99 -18.05
N LEU A 644 -7.86 5.12 -19.06
CA LEU A 644 -7.53 4.79 -20.46
C LEU A 644 -6.33 5.59 -20.98
N GLY A 645 -6.29 6.91 -20.74
CA GLY A 645 -5.15 7.74 -21.12
C GLY A 645 -3.83 7.30 -20.50
N ARG A 646 -3.84 6.85 -19.23
CA ARG A 646 -2.67 6.26 -18.57
C ARG A 646 -2.25 4.95 -19.21
N ARG A 647 -3.20 4.07 -19.56
CA ARG A 647 -2.90 2.81 -20.25
C ARG A 647 -2.28 3.07 -21.62
N TYR A 648 -2.83 3.96 -22.43
CA TYR A 648 -2.27 4.31 -23.75
C TYR A 648 -0.85 4.88 -23.66
N ALA A 649 -0.54 5.65 -22.62
CA ALA A 649 0.82 6.09 -22.35
C ALA A 649 1.77 4.92 -22.07
N ILE A 650 1.32 3.93 -21.27
CA ILE A 650 2.07 2.70 -21.01
C ILE A 650 2.32 1.92 -22.31
N LEU A 651 1.30 1.71 -23.14
CA LEU A 651 1.43 0.97 -24.40
C LEU A 651 2.45 1.62 -25.34
N THR A 652 2.45 2.96 -25.40
CA THR A 652 3.42 3.72 -26.20
C THR A 652 4.85 3.52 -25.72
N SER A 653 5.07 3.40 -24.41
CA SER A 653 6.41 3.09 -23.87
C SER A 653 6.85 1.64 -24.11
N LEU A 654 5.89 0.72 -24.29
CA LEU A 654 6.15 -0.69 -24.50
C LEU A 654 6.42 -1.05 -25.97
N SER A 655 6.09 -0.18 -26.92
CA SER A 655 6.29 -0.47 -28.33
C SER A 655 7.77 -0.60 -28.70
N THR A 656 8.69 -0.05 -27.91
CA THR A 656 10.14 -0.16 -28.12
C THR A 656 10.80 -1.28 -27.32
N VAL A 657 10.03 -2.00 -26.48
CA VAL A 657 10.57 -3.10 -25.67
C VAL A 657 10.95 -4.30 -26.53
N PRO A 658 12.17 -4.87 -26.36
CA PRO A 658 12.63 -6.03 -27.14
C PRO A 658 12.20 -7.39 -26.57
N ILE A 659 11.88 -7.47 -25.27
CA ILE A 659 11.58 -8.73 -24.58
C ILE A 659 10.32 -8.57 -23.71
N PHE A 660 9.34 -9.43 -23.92
CA PHE A 660 8.11 -9.53 -23.15
C PHE A 660 8.08 -10.80 -22.29
N GLY A 661 7.45 -10.71 -21.11
CA GLY A 661 7.15 -11.86 -20.28
C GLY A 661 5.67 -12.18 -20.34
N ILE A 662 5.30 -13.43 -20.58
CA ILE A 662 3.92 -13.90 -20.59
C ILE A 662 3.65 -14.57 -19.24
N LEU A 663 2.72 -14.03 -18.47
CA LEU A 663 2.31 -14.51 -17.15
C LEU A 663 0.96 -15.21 -17.27
N VAL A 664 0.90 -16.50 -16.95
CA VAL A 664 -0.36 -17.22 -16.84
C VAL A 664 -0.76 -17.23 -15.36
N ASN A 665 -1.78 -16.44 -15.02
CA ASN A 665 -2.31 -16.26 -13.65
C ASN A 665 -3.57 -17.09 -13.39
N THR A 666 -4.07 -17.90 -14.31
CA THR A 666 -5.10 -18.88 -14.00
C THR A 666 -5.07 -19.98 -15.07
N LEU A 667 -5.25 -21.22 -14.62
CA LEU A 667 -5.28 -22.39 -15.49
C LEU A 667 -6.71 -22.85 -15.81
N SER A 668 -7.70 -22.27 -15.13
CA SER A 668 -9.13 -22.64 -15.26
C SER A 668 -9.84 -21.94 -16.42
N VAL A 669 -9.24 -20.89 -16.99
CA VAL A 669 -9.85 -20.16 -18.12
C VAL A 669 -9.75 -21.00 -19.39
N LYS A 670 -10.89 -21.17 -20.06
CA LYS A 670 -10.99 -21.87 -21.34
C LYS A 670 -10.02 -21.33 -22.38
N ASN A 671 -9.37 -22.23 -23.11
CA ASN A 671 -8.49 -21.93 -24.24
C ASN A 671 -7.27 -21.04 -23.91
N TYR A 672 -6.84 -20.96 -22.64
CA TYR A 672 -5.66 -20.14 -22.27
C TYR A 672 -4.41 -20.52 -23.07
N MET A 673 -4.23 -21.80 -23.43
CA MET A 673 -3.07 -22.23 -24.22
C MET A 673 -3.08 -21.65 -25.64
N HIS A 674 -4.26 -21.53 -26.26
CA HIS A 674 -4.40 -20.90 -27.57
C HIS A 674 -4.09 -19.39 -27.48
N ILE A 675 -4.50 -18.73 -26.38
CA ILE A 675 -4.11 -17.33 -26.11
C ILE A 675 -2.59 -17.21 -25.96
N VAL A 676 -1.95 -18.11 -25.21
CA VAL A 676 -0.48 -18.12 -25.04
C VAL A 676 0.23 -18.30 -26.38
N GLU A 677 -0.20 -19.24 -27.21
CA GLU A 677 0.37 -19.50 -28.54
C GLU A 677 0.20 -18.29 -29.47
N HIS A 678 -0.98 -17.68 -29.48
CA HIS A 678 -1.26 -16.48 -30.26
C HIS A 678 -0.39 -15.29 -29.82
N VAL A 679 -0.31 -15.03 -28.51
CA VAL A 679 0.54 -13.97 -27.95
C VAL A 679 2.01 -14.20 -28.29
N LYS A 680 2.51 -15.44 -28.16
CA LYS A 680 3.89 -15.79 -28.55
C LYS A 680 4.13 -15.51 -30.02
N ARG A 681 3.22 -15.93 -30.89
CA ARG A 681 3.29 -15.71 -32.34
C ARG A 681 3.30 -14.22 -32.67
N LYS A 682 2.40 -13.42 -32.09
CA LYS A 682 2.34 -11.97 -32.30
C LYS A 682 3.63 -11.25 -31.88
N ILE A 683 4.19 -11.63 -30.72
CA ILE A 683 5.47 -11.07 -30.26
C ILE A 683 6.61 -11.46 -31.22
N ALA A 684 6.61 -12.70 -31.74
CA ALA A 684 7.61 -13.17 -32.69
C ALA A 684 7.48 -12.49 -34.07
N GLU A 685 6.26 -12.28 -34.57
CA GLU A 685 5.96 -11.53 -35.82
C GLU A 685 6.49 -10.08 -35.75
N ALA A 686 6.59 -9.51 -34.55
CA ALA A 686 7.13 -8.18 -34.32
C ALA A 686 8.66 -8.16 -34.06
N ASP A 687 9.37 -9.27 -34.34
CA ASP A 687 10.81 -9.45 -34.08
C ASP A 687 11.24 -9.27 -32.62
N LYS A 688 10.37 -9.64 -31.67
CA LYS A 688 10.60 -9.53 -30.23
C LYS A 688 10.65 -10.90 -29.56
N LYS A 689 11.27 -10.97 -28.37
CA LYS A 689 11.37 -12.21 -27.58
C LYS A 689 10.24 -12.31 -26.57
N SER A 690 9.78 -13.54 -26.31
CA SER A 690 8.84 -13.82 -25.23
C SER A 690 9.31 -14.97 -24.33
N TYR A 691 9.08 -14.85 -23.03
CA TYR A 691 9.29 -15.92 -22.04
C TYR A 691 7.98 -16.23 -21.33
N LEU A 692 7.66 -17.51 -21.15
CA LEU A 692 6.44 -17.95 -20.48
C LEU A 692 6.71 -18.26 -19.01
N PHE A 693 5.87 -17.73 -18.13
CA PHE A 693 5.89 -17.97 -16.70
C PHE A 693 4.50 -18.38 -16.23
N VAL A 694 4.43 -19.51 -15.54
CA VAL A 694 3.21 -19.93 -14.85
C VAL A 694 3.35 -19.49 -13.40
N VAL A 695 2.46 -18.60 -12.97
CA VAL A 695 2.51 -18.03 -11.63
C VAL A 695 1.09 -18.12 -11.05
N GLY A 696 0.99 -18.39 -9.74
CA GLY A 696 -0.23 -18.08 -8.99
C GLY A 696 -0.50 -16.57 -8.98
N LYS A 697 -1.05 -16.05 -7.89
CA LYS A 697 -1.19 -14.61 -7.67
C LYS A 697 0.08 -13.85 -8.06
N LEU A 698 -0.08 -12.85 -8.94
CA LEU A 698 1.01 -11.98 -9.34
C LEU A 698 1.65 -11.34 -8.10
N ASN A 699 2.97 -11.41 -8.03
CA ASN A 699 3.76 -10.84 -6.95
C ASN A 699 4.89 -10.01 -7.56
N ALA A 700 4.92 -8.72 -7.25
CA ALA A 700 5.91 -7.77 -7.77
C ALA A 700 7.36 -8.23 -7.54
N ALA A 701 7.68 -8.81 -6.39
CA ALA A 701 9.02 -9.30 -6.07
C ALA A 701 9.44 -10.50 -6.93
N LYS A 702 8.49 -11.41 -7.26
CA LYS A 702 8.78 -12.55 -8.15
C LYS A 702 9.12 -12.07 -9.55
N VAL A 703 8.29 -11.16 -10.06
CA VAL A 703 8.37 -10.58 -11.40
C VAL A 703 9.62 -9.70 -11.56
N ALA A 704 10.05 -9.00 -10.50
CA ALA A 704 11.26 -8.16 -10.50
C ALA A 704 12.58 -8.94 -10.67
N ASN A 705 12.60 -10.27 -10.48
CA ASN A 705 13.79 -11.08 -10.72
C ASN A 705 14.18 -11.17 -12.21
N PHE A 706 13.28 -10.81 -13.13
CA PHE A 706 13.50 -10.91 -14.57
C PHE A 706 13.71 -9.53 -15.17
N SER A 707 14.90 -8.98 -14.95
CA SER A 707 15.30 -7.61 -15.31
C SER A 707 15.30 -7.33 -16.82
N GLU A 708 15.49 -8.39 -17.60
CA GLU A 708 15.58 -8.43 -19.04
C GLU A 708 14.22 -8.21 -19.69
N ILE A 709 13.13 -8.48 -18.97
CA ILE A 709 11.77 -8.31 -19.45
C ILE A 709 11.39 -6.82 -19.36
N GLY A 710 11.03 -6.22 -20.48
CA GLY A 710 10.64 -4.81 -20.53
C GLY A 710 9.15 -4.57 -20.27
N GLY A 711 8.30 -5.59 -20.46
CA GLY A 711 6.87 -5.52 -20.22
C GLY A 711 6.26 -6.92 -20.03
N TRP A 712 5.18 -6.99 -19.26
CA TRP A 712 4.51 -8.23 -18.90
C TRP A 712 3.12 -8.32 -19.52
N VAL A 713 2.76 -9.48 -20.02
CA VAL A 713 1.44 -9.78 -20.59
C VAL A 713 0.77 -10.80 -19.69
N VAL A 714 -0.31 -10.41 -19.01
CA VAL A 714 -1.05 -11.31 -18.12
C VAL A 714 -2.20 -11.99 -18.85
N ILE A 715 -2.21 -13.31 -18.80
CA ILE A 715 -3.29 -14.18 -19.27
C ILE A 715 -4.00 -14.68 -18.01
N GLY A 716 -5.20 -14.17 -17.80
CA GLY A 716 -6.00 -14.32 -16.59
C GLY A 716 -7.49 -14.38 -16.91
N CYS A 717 -8.35 -14.46 -15.89
CA CYS A 717 -9.77 -14.18 -16.09
C CYS A 717 -9.94 -12.71 -16.52
N TRP A 718 -11.01 -12.39 -17.25
CA TRP A 718 -11.24 -11.05 -17.79
C TRP A 718 -11.30 -9.96 -16.70
N GLU A 719 -11.65 -10.33 -15.47
CA GLU A 719 -11.74 -9.40 -14.34
C GLU A 719 -10.37 -9.12 -13.70
N SER A 720 -9.52 -10.14 -13.55
CA SER A 720 -8.21 -10.06 -12.88
C SER A 720 -7.03 -9.81 -13.82
N SER A 721 -7.25 -9.87 -15.14
CA SER A 721 -6.20 -9.65 -16.15
C SER A 721 -5.72 -8.20 -16.19
N LEU A 722 -6.56 -7.25 -15.77
CA LEU A 722 -6.20 -5.83 -15.68
C LEU A 722 -5.44 -5.56 -14.37
N VAL A 723 -4.11 -5.43 -14.48
CA VAL A 723 -3.23 -5.05 -13.38
C VAL A 723 -2.72 -3.62 -13.62
N ASP A 724 -3.21 -2.67 -12.82
CA ASP A 724 -2.78 -1.26 -12.84
C ASP A 724 -2.19 -0.88 -11.48
N SER A 725 -1.04 -1.47 -11.13
CA SER A 725 -0.28 -1.13 -9.92
C SER A 725 1.12 -0.62 -10.28
N LYS A 726 1.59 0.38 -9.52
CA LYS A 726 2.95 0.91 -9.59
C LYS A 726 3.99 0.01 -8.91
N ASP A 727 3.55 -1.01 -8.17
CA ASP A 727 4.44 -1.94 -7.45
C ASP A 727 5.22 -2.84 -8.43
N PHE A 728 4.65 -3.08 -9.61
CA PHE A 728 5.34 -3.79 -10.67
C PHE A 728 6.31 -2.83 -11.37
N TRP A 729 7.62 -3.08 -11.22
CA TRP A 729 8.64 -2.30 -11.90
C TRP A 729 8.37 -2.21 -13.42
N LYS A 730 8.06 -3.34 -14.04
CA LYS A 730 7.73 -3.40 -15.47
C LYS A 730 6.22 -3.45 -15.62
N PRO A 731 5.64 -2.64 -16.53
CA PRO A 731 4.20 -2.56 -16.66
C PRO A 731 3.60 -3.90 -17.08
N VAL A 732 2.39 -4.13 -16.60
CA VAL A 732 1.61 -5.34 -16.86
C VAL A 732 0.42 -4.96 -17.74
N ILE A 733 0.31 -5.62 -18.89
CA ILE A 733 -0.70 -5.35 -19.93
C ILE A 733 -1.51 -6.61 -20.25
N THR A 734 -2.69 -6.42 -20.82
CA THR A 734 -3.55 -7.51 -21.30
C THR A 734 -3.12 -7.94 -22.72
N PRO A 735 -3.55 -9.12 -23.20
CA PRO A 735 -3.28 -9.54 -24.58
C PRO A 735 -3.83 -8.57 -25.64
N PHE A 736 -4.98 -7.94 -25.40
CA PHE A 736 -5.54 -6.89 -26.26
C PHE A 736 -4.60 -5.68 -26.36
N GLU A 737 -4.11 -5.21 -25.21
CA GLU A 737 -3.19 -4.09 -25.14
C GLU A 737 -1.83 -4.40 -25.78
N LEU A 738 -1.39 -5.66 -25.74
CA LEU A 738 -0.20 -6.10 -26.44
C LEU A 738 -0.36 -5.95 -27.95
N GLU A 739 -1.48 -6.37 -28.54
CA GLU A 739 -1.70 -6.21 -29.99
C GLU A 739 -1.63 -4.74 -30.41
N LEU A 740 -2.26 -3.84 -29.65
CA LEU A 740 -2.14 -2.38 -29.87
C LEU A 740 -0.70 -1.88 -29.74
N THR A 741 0.07 -2.44 -28.81
CA THR A 741 1.47 -2.10 -28.57
C THR A 741 2.38 -2.55 -29.72
N LEU A 742 2.06 -3.67 -30.36
CA LEU A 742 2.84 -4.25 -31.46
C LEU A 742 2.51 -3.62 -32.82
N GLN A 743 1.37 -2.93 -32.96
CA GLN A 743 1.06 -2.14 -34.16
C GLN A 743 2.08 -1.01 -34.36
N GLY A 744 2.44 -0.76 -35.62
CA GLY A 744 3.31 0.36 -36.01
C GLY A 744 2.65 1.71 -35.73
N ASP A 745 3.46 2.75 -35.52
CA ASP A 745 2.96 4.09 -35.13
C ASP A 745 2.00 4.72 -36.16
N SER A 746 2.12 4.34 -37.44
CA SER A 746 1.25 4.80 -38.52
C SER A 746 -0.11 4.08 -38.55
N GLU A 747 -0.20 2.88 -37.96
CA GLU A 747 -1.40 2.05 -37.95
C GLU A 747 -2.15 2.13 -36.60
N ARG A 748 -1.47 2.54 -35.53
CA ARG A 748 -2.03 2.62 -34.18
C ARG A 748 -3.03 3.78 -34.05
N VAL A 749 -4.33 3.46 -34.03
CA VAL A 749 -5.41 4.42 -33.82
C VAL A 749 -6.08 4.22 -32.46
N TRP A 750 -6.11 5.26 -31.64
CA TRP A 750 -6.77 5.25 -30.34
C TRP A 750 -8.27 5.53 -30.49
N THR A 751 -9.09 4.48 -30.55
CA THR A 751 -10.56 4.59 -30.71
C THR A 751 -11.30 4.80 -29.37
N GLY A 752 -10.60 4.67 -28.24
CA GLY A 752 -11.22 4.65 -26.92
C GLY A 752 -11.76 3.27 -26.50
N ALA A 753 -11.83 2.33 -27.45
CA ALA A 753 -12.24 0.96 -27.18
C ALA A 753 -11.17 0.20 -26.39
N TRP A 754 -11.61 -0.46 -25.32
CA TRP A 754 -10.78 -1.36 -24.53
C TRP A 754 -11.53 -2.68 -24.31
N GLN A 755 -10.80 -3.78 -24.24
CA GLN A 755 -11.38 -5.11 -24.10
C GLN A 755 -10.60 -5.96 -23.10
N SER A 756 -11.31 -6.43 -22.07
CA SER A 756 -10.77 -7.30 -21.01
C SER A 756 -10.64 -8.77 -21.41
N ASP A 757 -11.64 -9.28 -22.14
CA ASP A 757 -11.68 -10.67 -22.56
C ASP A 757 -11.13 -10.81 -23.98
N PHE A 758 -10.04 -11.54 -24.10
CA PHE A 758 -9.32 -11.69 -25.36
C PHE A 758 -9.83 -12.88 -26.19
N GLN A 759 -10.73 -13.71 -25.65
CA GLN A 759 -11.19 -14.91 -26.33
C GLN A 759 -11.93 -14.61 -27.64
N SER A 760 -12.83 -13.60 -27.67
CA SER A 760 -13.51 -13.17 -28.91
C SER A 760 -12.59 -12.54 -29.96
N VAL A 761 -11.38 -12.10 -29.60
CA VAL A 761 -10.39 -11.61 -30.59
C VAL A 761 -9.80 -12.79 -31.36
N LEU A 762 -9.65 -13.95 -30.72
CA LEU A 762 -9.17 -15.18 -31.35
C LEU A 762 -10.21 -15.81 -32.28
N ASP A 763 -11.50 -15.60 -32.01
CA ASP A 763 -12.61 -16.16 -32.77
C ASP A 763 -12.96 -15.34 -34.04
N LYS A 764 -12.32 -14.17 -34.24
CA LYS A 764 -12.48 -13.39 -35.47
C LYS A 764 -11.67 -14.02 -36.61
N PRO A 765 -12.27 -14.33 -37.78
CA PRO A 765 -11.53 -14.87 -38.92
C PRO A 765 -10.50 -13.84 -39.39
N GLN A 766 -9.24 -14.27 -39.56
CA GLN A 766 -8.21 -13.44 -40.19
C GLN A 766 -8.66 -13.09 -41.61
N GLU A 767 -8.88 -11.80 -41.89
CA GLU A 767 -8.96 -11.31 -43.26
C GLU A 767 -7.60 -11.59 -43.93
N ASN A 768 -7.61 -12.52 -44.89
CA ASN A 768 -6.48 -12.78 -45.78
C ASN A 768 -6.14 -11.47 -46.50
N LYS A 769 -5.02 -10.84 -46.16
CA LYS A 769 -4.35 -9.93 -47.10
C LYS A 769 -3.72 -10.81 -48.17
N ASP A 770 -4.25 -10.70 -49.37
CA ASP A 770 -3.83 -11.42 -50.57
C ASP A 770 -2.32 -11.34 -50.79
N ASP A 771 -1.68 -12.50 -50.78
CA ASP A 771 -0.36 -12.73 -51.36
C ASP A 771 -0.48 -12.65 -52.89
N ASP A 772 -0.01 -11.55 -53.48
CA ASP A 772 0.24 -11.46 -54.92
C ASP A 772 1.59 -10.80 -55.18
N ASN A 773 2.67 -11.61 -55.17
CA ASN A 773 3.49 -11.80 -56.36
C ASN A 773 4.58 -12.86 -56.13
N THR A 774 4.39 -14.02 -56.78
CA THR A 774 5.45 -14.99 -57.03
C THR A 774 6.23 -14.56 -58.27
N THR A 775 7.51 -14.21 -58.13
CA THR A 775 8.49 -14.48 -59.19
C THR A 775 9.73 -15.08 -58.56
N GLY A 776 9.99 -16.34 -58.92
CA GLY A 776 11.11 -17.12 -58.40
C GLY A 776 12.45 -16.73 -59.03
N ALA A 777 13.49 -16.83 -58.21
CA ALA A 777 14.85 -17.11 -58.68
C ALA A 777 15.50 -18.05 -57.66
N THR A 778 15.74 -19.28 -58.09
CA THR A 778 16.67 -20.22 -57.46
C THR A 778 18.08 -19.82 -57.90
N ALA A 779 18.94 -19.43 -56.96
CA ALA A 779 20.39 -19.60 -57.06
C ALA A 779 21.06 -19.16 -55.75
N GLU A 780 21.94 -20.02 -55.29
CA GLU A 780 23.05 -19.76 -54.38
C GLU A 780 23.68 -18.38 -54.64
N GLY A 781 23.81 -17.57 -53.60
CA GLY A 781 24.38 -16.22 -53.68
C GLY A 781 24.64 -15.70 -52.28
N GLU A 782 25.86 -15.97 -51.81
CA GLU A 782 26.66 -15.24 -50.82
C GLU A 782 25.89 -14.29 -49.88
N ASP A 783 25.72 -14.74 -48.63
CA ASP A 783 25.45 -13.90 -47.47
C ASP A 783 26.57 -12.86 -47.31
N ASP A 784 26.40 -11.68 -47.91
CA ASP A 784 27.04 -10.45 -47.45
C ASP A 784 25.98 -9.52 -46.88
N MET A 785 25.54 -9.84 -45.66
CA MET A 785 24.97 -8.86 -44.75
C MET A 785 25.75 -8.97 -43.44
N SER A 786 26.99 -8.53 -43.51
CA SER A 786 27.85 -8.20 -42.38
C SER A 786 27.32 -6.95 -41.63
N GLU A 787 26.07 -7.01 -41.15
CA GLU A 787 25.56 -6.07 -40.15
C GLU A 787 25.97 -6.62 -38.77
N PRO A 788 26.90 -5.96 -38.05
CA PRO A 788 27.49 -6.55 -36.85
C PRO A 788 26.43 -6.76 -35.76
N GLU A 789 26.55 -7.86 -35.01
CA GLU A 789 25.87 -8.13 -33.72
C GLU A 789 26.04 -7.00 -32.66
N SER A 790 26.74 -5.92 -33.02
CA SER A 790 27.04 -4.72 -32.25
C SER A 790 26.38 -3.46 -32.84
N ALA A 791 25.22 -3.58 -33.50
CA ALA A 791 24.44 -2.40 -33.89
C ALA A 791 24.28 -1.49 -32.66
N PRO A 792 24.72 -0.21 -32.75
CA PRO A 792 24.74 0.69 -31.62
C PRO A 792 23.31 0.85 -31.09
N PRO A 793 23.13 0.96 -29.77
CA PRO A 793 21.80 1.12 -29.22
C PRO A 793 21.15 2.40 -29.76
N GLU A 794 19.88 2.32 -30.16
CA GLU A 794 19.16 3.43 -30.75
C GLU A 794 18.54 4.29 -29.65
N PHE A 795 18.64 5.62 -29.77
CA PHE A 795 18.03 6.52 -28.80
C PHE A 795 16.53 6.65 -29.07
N ASP A 796 15.71 6.09 -28.19
CA ASP A 796 14.26 6.21 -28.27
C ASP A 796 13.81 7.56 -27.71
N LEU A 797 13.33 8.43 -28.61
CA LEU A 797 12.81 9.75 -28.29
C LEU A 797 11.57 9.72 -27.38
N ARG A 798 10.87 8.59 -27.26
CA ARG A 798 9.66 8.45 -26.42
C ARG A 798 10.01 8.16 -24.98
N THR A 799 10.96 7.26 -24.75
CA THR A 799 11.42 6.87 -23.41
C THR A 799 12.62 7.69 -22.93
N GLY A 800 13.26 8.44 -23.83
CA GLY A 800 14.47 9.21 -23.55
C GLY A 800 15.68 8.33 -23.25
N ARG A 801 15.68 7.08 -23.72
CA ARG A 801 16.67 6.05 -23.37
C ARG A 801 17.18 5.33 -24.61
N TYR A 802 18.39 4.81 -24.50
CA TYR A 802 18.99 3.93 -25.49
C TYR A 802 18.38 2.53 -25.41
N VAL A 803 17.90 2.00 -26.53
CA VAL A 803 17.29 0.67 -26.67
C VAL A 803 18.27 -0.26 -27.39
N SER A 804 18.57 -1.41 -26.80
CA SER A 804 19.40 -2.45 -27.41
C SER A 804 18.53 -3.52 -28.05
N HIS A 805 18.69 -3.76 -29.34
CA HIS A 805 18.03 -4.86 -30.03
C HIS A 805 18.70 -6.19 -29.66
N SER A 806 17.97 -7.13 -29.07
CA SER A 806 18.49 -8.47 -28.82
C SER A 806 17.89 -9.45 -29.84
N ARG A 807 18.66 -9.82 -30.88
CA ARG A 807 18.21 -10.81 -31.89
C ARG A 807 18.25 -12.26 -31.34
N PRO A 808 17.49 -13.21 -31.92
CA PRO A 808 17.41 -14.59 -31.44
C PRO A 808 18.77 -15.32 -31.58
N MET A 809 19.21 -16.06 -30.57
CA MET A 809 20.35 -16.98 -30.73
C MET A 809 19.94 -18.06 -31.73
N ARG A 810 20.54 -18.04 -32.93
CA ARG A 810 20.49 -19.18 -33.84
C ARG A 810 21.23 -20.36 -33.20
N ASN A 811 20.73 -21.58 -33.46
CA ASN A 811 21.30 -22.85 -33.03
C ASN A 811 22.82 -22.95 -33.28
N PRO A 812 23.58 -23.68 -32.43
CA PRO A 812 25.02 -23.75 -32.55
C PRO A 812 25.43 -24.62 -33.74
N ALA A 813 26.18 -24.06 -34.69
CA ALA A 813 26.92 -24.78 -35.71
C ALA A 813 28.39 -24.29 -35.73
N PRO A 814 29.34 -25.11 -36.22
CA PRO A 814 30.55 -25.42 -35.49
C PRO A 814 31.76 -24.50 -35.76
N ARG A 815 32.70 -24.57 -34.82
CA ARG A 815 34.04 -23.98 -34.82
C ARG A 815 34.75 -24.07 -36.17
N VAL A 816 35.35 -22.96 -36.60
CA VAL A 816 36.54 -22.96 -37.48
C VAL A 816 37.60 -22.00 -36.93
N SER A 817 38.83 -22.43 -37.16
CA SER A 817 40.13 -22.14 -36.58
C SER A 817 40.72 -20.75 -36.81
N ALA A 818 41.59 -20.37 -35.87
CA ALA A 818 42.53 -19.26 -35.95
C ALA A 818 43.53 -19.37 -37.11
N GLN A 819 43.76 -18.26 -37.80
CA GLN A 819 45.03 -17.87 -38.43
C GLN A 819 45.18 -16.35 -38.26
N GLY A 820 46.36 -15.91 -37.84
CA GLY A 820 46.69 -14.49 -37.64
C GLY A 820 47.34 -13.88 -38.87
N GLU A 821 47.45 -12.55 -38.86
CA GLU A 821 48.63 -11.79 -39.30
C GLU A 821 48.49 -10.31 -38.94
N ASP A 822 49.64 -9.66 -38.78
CA ASP A 822 49.94 -8.36 -38.18
C ASP A 822 49.34 -7.12 -38.87
N ALA A 823 49.06 -6.07 -38.08
CA ALA A 823 49.31 -4.68 -38.48
C ALA A 823 49.34 -3.74 -37.26
N THR A 824 50.55 -3.29 -36.91
CA THR A 824 50.81 -2.13 -36.05
C THR A 824 50.59 -0.82 -36.81
N SER A 825 49.86 0.15 -36.23
CA SER A 825 50.34 1.53 -35.96
C SER A 825 49.21 2.55 -35.69
N ALA A 826 49.43 3.35 -34.63
CA ALA A 826 49.04 4.76 -34.40
C ALA A 826 47.54 5.13 -34.31
N ALA A 827 47.08 6.11 -33.52
CA ALA A 827 47.55 6.85 -32.36
C ALA A 827 46.37 7.75 -31.89
N SER A 828 46.33 8.07 -30.59
CA SER A 828 45.75 9.28 -29.95
C SER A 828 44.22 9.48 -29.83
N GLY A 829 43.75 9.56 -28.56
CA GLY A 829 42.47 10.17 -28.15
C GLY A 829 42.06 9.76 -26.71
N PRO A 830 41.75 10.69 -25.77
CA PRO A 830 41.85 10.41 -24.33
C PRO A 830 40.58 9.84 -23.68
N SER A 831 40.81 8.90 -22.74
CA SER A 831 40.09 8.76 -21.47
C SER A 831 38.57 8.48 -21.50
N ALA A 832 38.21 7.23 -21.80
CA ALA A 832 36.93 6.64 -21.37
C ALA A 832 37.17 5.31 -20.63
N ALA A 833 37.98 5.34 -19.57
CA ALA A 833 38.18 4.16 -18.72
C ALA A 833 38.60 4.56 -17.31
N ARG A 834 37.63 4.97 -16.48
CA ARG A 834 37.75 4.90 -15.02
C ARG A 834 36.38 5.04 -14.36
N ALA A 835 35.61 3.95 -14.40
CA ALA A 835 34.53 3.71 -13.46
C ALA A 835 34.58 2.24 -13.01
N LEU A 836 35.71 1.83 -12.42
CA LEU A 836 35.76 0.63 -11.60
C LEU A 836 35.07 0.98 -10.27
N ALA A 837 33.79 0.62 -10.17
CA ALA A 837 33.00 0.79 -8.97
C ALA A 837 33.62 -0.02 -7.82
N ARG A 838 34.06 0.72 -6.79
CA ARG A 838 34.48 0.20 -5.49
C ARG A 838 33.26 -0.46 -4.84
N ARG A 839 33.25 -1.80 -4.72
CA ARG A 839 32.09 -2.55 -4.18
C ARG A 839 32.19 -2.66 -2.67
N ALA A 840 31.20 -2.15 -1.95
CA ALA A 840 31.09 -2.32 -0.50
C ALA A 840 30.43 -3.67 -0.16
N LYS A 841 30.97 -4.39 0.84
CA LYS A 841 30.32 -5.57 1.43
C LYS A 841 29.07 -5.11 2.18
N GLY A 842 27.88 -5.43 1.65
CA GLY A 842 26.61 -5.23 2.37
C GLY A 842 25.39 -4.89 1.51
N ASP A 843 25.57 -4.49 0.25
CA ASP A 843 24.43 -4.15 -0.62
C ASP A 843 23.63 -5.39 -0.96
N LEU A 844 22.32 -5.42 -0.67
CA LEU A 844 21.40 -6.44 -1.19
C LEU A 844 21.27 -6.28 -2.72
N ALA A 845 21.05 -7.38 -3.44
CA ALA A 845 21.02 -7.35 -4.88
C ALA A 845 19.66 -6.82 -5.33
N MET A 846 19.62 -5.50 -5.48
CA MET A 846 18.45 -4.77 -5.91
C MET A 846 18.48 -4.68 -7.43
N VAL A 847 17.37 -5.03 -8.04
CA VAL A 847 17.16 -4.84 -9.46
C VAL A 847 16.07 -3.75 -9.47
N GLY A 848 16.41 -2.55 -9.97
CA GLY A 848 15.44 -1.46 -10.18
C GLY A 848 14.70 -0.95 -8.94
N GLY A 849 15.29 -1.09 -7.77
CA GLY A 849 14.67 -0.69 -6.50
C GLY A 849 13.83 -1.77 -5.83
N THR A 850 13.71 -2.96 -6.41
CA THR A 850 13.07 -4.13 -5.79
C THR A 850 14.11 -5.18 -5.42
N PHE A 851 13.93 -5.84 -4.27
CA PHE A 851 14.80 -6.93 -3.84
C PHE A 851 14.63 -8.13 -4.77
N SER A 852 15.74 -8.62 -5.34
CA SER A 852 15.76 -9.82 -6.17
C SER A 852 16.48 -10.96 -5.45
N PRO A 853 15.73 -11.96 -4.93
CA PRO A 853 16.32 -13.17 -4.35
C PRO A 853 17.28 -13.89 -5.31
N GLY A 854 16.99 -13.89 -6.61
CA GLY A 854 17.86 -14.50 -7.63
C GLY A 854 19.19 -13.77 -7.80
N ALA A 855 19.16 -12.44 -7.82
CA ALA A 855 20.38 -11.63 -7.88
C ALA A 855 21.19 -11.75 -6.57
N GLU A 856 20.52 -11.91 -5.42
CA GLU A 856 21.16 -12.12 -4.11
C GLU A 856 21.88 -13.48 -4.05
N PHE A 857 21.23 -14.51 -4.58
CA PHE A 857 21.80 -15.86 -4.71
C PHE A 857 23.03 -15.86 -5.62
N LEU A 858 22.93 -15.24 -6.81
CA LEU A 858 24.08 -15.11 -7.72
C LEU A 858 25.22 -14.28 -7.12
N ARG A 859 24.91 -13.28 -6.29
CA ARG A 859 25.92 -12.50 -5.57
C ARG A 859 26.65 -13.33 -4.52
N SER A 860 25.92 -14.11 -3.73
CA SER A 860 26.49 -14.88 -2.62
C SER A 860 27.24 -16.14 -3.06
N GLN A 861 26.93 -16.70 -4.23
CA GLN A 861 27.42 -18.02 -4.67
C GLN A 861 28.48 -17.97 -5.78
N ARG A 862 28.87 -16.80 -6.30
CA ARG A 862 29.93 -16.70 -7.34
C ARG A 862 31.32 -16.93 -6.73
N THR A 863 32.04 -17.91 -7.27
CA THR A 863 33.42 -18.27 -6.86
C THR A 863 34.51 -17.38 -7.47
N TRP A 864 34.21 -16.61 -8.53
CA TRP A 864 35.15 -15.70 -9.18
C TRP A 864 34.67 -14.24 -9.08
N THR A 865 35.43 -13.40 -8.37
CA THR A 865 35.10 -11.98 -8.11
C THR A 865 35.91 -10.99 -8.97
N GLY A 866 36.67 -11.47 -9.96
CA GLY A 866 37.57 -10.64 -10.77
C GLY A 866 38.89 -10.32 -10.05
N LEU A 867 39.81 -9.63 -10.74
CA LEU A 867 41.00 -9.03 -10.14
C LEU A 867 40.55 -7.99 -9.12
N GLY A 868 40.86 -8.21 -7.84
CA GLY A 868 40.50 -7.31 -6.75
C GLY A 868 40.95 -5.88 -7.04
N SER A 869 40.13 -4.91 -6.65
CA SER A 869 40.40 -3.47 -6.72
C SER A 869 41.46 -2.99 -5.72
N ASP A 870 42.22 -3.92 -5.14
CA ASP A 870 43.17 -3.76 -4.04
C ASP A 870 44.62 -3.60 -4.56
N PHE A 871 44.80 -3.51 -5.88
CA PHE A 871 46.08 -3.21 -6.52
C PHE A 871 46.36 -1.70 -6.52
N ASP A 872 47.10 -1.22 -5.52
CA ASP A 872 47.81 0.06 -5.59
C ASP A 872 49.12 -0.14 -6.37
N ILE A 873 49.22 0.46 -7.55
CA ILE A 873 50.46 0.45 -8.33
C ILE A 873 51.38 1.51 -7.72
N GLN A 874 52.22 1.09 -6.77
CA GLN A 874 53.33 1.93 -6.27
C GLN A 874 54.52 1.79 -7.23
N TYR A 875 54.86 2.89 -7.90
CA TYR A 875 56.13 3.05 -8.60
C TYR A 875 57.15 3.62 -7.60
N GLU A 876 58.02 2.76 -7.05
CA GLU A 876 59.46 2.99 -6.83
C GLU A 876 60.04 2.03 -5.76
N GLU A 877 61.12 1.37 -6.19
CA GLU A 877 62.24 0.71 -5.52
C GLU A 877 62.11 0.09 -4.10
N ASP A 878 62.44 -1.21 -4.06
CA ASP A 878 62.83 -2.06 -2.93
C ASP A 878 61.76 -2.56 -1.92
N ALA A 879 61.08 -3.66 -2.29
CA ALA A 879 60.72 -4.74 -1.35
C ALA A 879 60.50 -6.10 -2.07
N PRO A 880 60.97 -7.24 -1.52
CA PRO A 880 60.95 -8.54 -2.18
C PRO A 880 59.71 -9.34 -1.77
N ASP A 881 58.55 -9.08 -2.37
CA ASP A 881 57.40 -9.99 -2.27
C ASP A 881 56.44 -9.77 -3.46
N SER A 882 56.89 -10.12 -4.67
CA SER A 882 56.01 -10.28 -5.82
C SER A 882 55.46 -11.71 -5.86
N THR A 883 54.16 -11.86 -5.65
CA THR A 883 53.46 -13.14 -5.80
C THR A 883 53.56 -13.64 -7.23
N LEU A 884 54.14 -14.83 -7.42
CA LEU A 884 54.28 -15.51 -8.71
C LEU A 884 52.90 -15.72 -9.36
N VAL A 885 52.76 -15.26 -10.61
CA VAL A 885 51.61 -15.56 -11.47
C VAL A 885 51.57 -17.07 -11.71
N VAL A 886 50.54 -17.75 -11.21
CA VAL A 886 50.32 -19.17 -11.47
C VAL A 886 49.31 -19.31 -12.61
N GLU A 887 49.72 -20.00 -13.68
CA GLU A 887 48.84 -20.40 -14.77
C GLU A 887 47.70 -21.30 -14.23
N GLY A 888 46.45 -20.89 -14.47
CA GLY A 888 45.28 -21.62 -14.00
C GLY A 888 45.21 -23.02 -14.62
N ARG A 889 45.02 -24.05 -13.78
CA ARG A 889 44.87 -25.44 -14.24
C ARG A 889 43.68 -25.58 -15.18
N LYS A 890 43.91 -26.15 -16.38
CA LYS A 890 42.83 -26.69 -17.23
C LYS A 890 42.16 -27.86 -16.52
N GLY A 891 40.86 -27.76 -16.28
CA GLY A 891 40.05 -28.85 -15.71
C GLY A 891 38.58 -28.47 -15.57
N ILE A 892 37.69 -29.39 -15.94
CA ILE A 892 36.23 -29.25 -15.88
C ILE A 892 35.78 -29.07 -14.43
N ALA A 893 34.82 -28.17 -14.19
CA ALA A 893 34.29 -27.87 -12.86
C ALA A 893 33.68 -29.13 -12.21
N ARG A 894 34.04 -29.35 -10.94
CA ARG A 894 33.60 -30.49 -10.12
C ARG A 894 32.06 -30.53 -10.07
N GLY A 895 31.45 -31.58 -10.60
CA GLY A 895 29.99 -31.80 -10.57
C GLY A 895 29.31 -31.99 -11.94
N TYR A 896 30.03 -31.81 -13.06
CA TYR A 896 29.52 -32.15 -14.38
C TYR A 896 30.01 -33.54 -14.81
N THR A 897 29.08 -34.50 -14.95
CA THR A 897 29.33 -35.78 -15.64
C THR A 897 28.86 -35.66 -17.08
N VAL A 898 29.78 -35.83 -18.03
CA VAL A 898 29.46 -36.02 -19.44
C VAL A 898 29.93 -37.41 -19.84
N GLY A 899 28.99 -38.32 -20.07
CA GLY A 899 29.26 -39.66 -20.62
C GLY A 899 29.64 -40.74 -19.61
N GLU A 900 29.24 -41.97 -19.93
CA GLU A 900 29.53 -43.20 -19.18
C GLU A 900 31.02 -43.55 -19.25
N SER A 901 31.82 -43.07 -18.30
CA SER A 901 33.02 -43.79 -17.89
C SER A 901 33.38 -43.43 -16.46
N ILE A 902 33.48 -44.48 -15.67
CA ILE A 902 33.88 -44.51 -14.26
C ILE A 902 35.37 -44.20 -14.22
N ASP A 903 35.76 -43.11 -13.54
CA ASP A 903 36.87 -43.11 -12.58
C ASP A 903 36.93 -41.75 -11.86
N ARG A 904 36.88 -41.80 -10.53
CA ARG A 904 36.90 -40.63 -9.63
C ARG A 904 38.35 -40.32 -9.24
N HIS A 905 38.78 -39.07 -9.41
CA HIS A 905 39.89 -38.48 -8.65
C HIS A 905 39.40 -37.31 -7.81
#